data_AF-A0A936CTU2-F1
#
_entry.id   AF-A0A936CTU2-F1
#
_cell.length_a   1.000
_cell.length_b   1.000
_cell.length_c   1.000
_cell.angle_alpha   90.00
_cell.angle_beta   90.00
_cell.angle_gamma   90.00
#
_symmetry.space_group_name_H-M   'P 1'
#
loop_
_entity.id
_entity.type
_entity.pdbx_description
1 polymer ?
#
loop_
_entity_poly.entity_id
_entity_poly.type
_entity_poly.pdbx_seq_one_letter_code
_entity_poly.pdbx_strand_id
1 'polypeptide(L)'
;MSRRLSSCTALLLLLSAVTALAQAPAPPVARRQSHAMSIHGHTRVDDYYWLRERGDPEVIAYLEAENAYSEAMMAGSATLQSELVAEMRDRIRKDDSTAPYLLNGYWYWQRFVEGGEYALWCRRADRPDAADEVMFDGNEMAAGASYFSLAGVEVSPDARLAVFGVDTVGRRFYTLRVKDLATGALLDDEIRDVTGEAAWALDNRTLFYTRQDPQTLRTWQVWRHALGTPVADDVLVHQEDDTTFECSVWRSKSDRYLMIASSQTVSDEVRLLEADNPTGAFRVFQPRRRGLEYSVEHQGDRFLVRTNLEATNFRLVECPLDRTGLEAWRDVVPHRPDVLLEGFEVFRDWLVLAERHDGLTHLRVLPGDGGAAHTLAFADPTWSVSPEANPAMDSDVLRYRYTSLTTPPTVYAFDMRTREQTQLKRQEVLGGFDAANYVAEYLRVPARDGTLVPVSLVRRVTTPVDGTAPLLLYGYGSYGYSQGARFNGNALSLLDRGFVYAIAHVRGGQEMGRQWYEDGKLLKKLNTFTDFIDCGRALVERRYASPDGLFAMGGSAGGLLVGAAMNLEPGLWSGVVAHVPFVDVVTTMLDDSIPLTTGEYDEWGNPNDKAYYDYMLSYSPYDQVEAKAYPALLVTTGLHDSQVQYWEPAKWVAKLRALRTDTNPLLLRTNLDAGHGGRSGRYRALEEAALAYAFLLGLAPAR
;
A
#
# COMPACT_ATOMS: atom_id res chain seq x y z
N MET A 1 -70.06 -59.56 32.65
CA MET A 1 -69.95 -60.45 31.48
C MET A 1 -69.60 -59.63 30.25
N SER A 2 -68.55 -60.05 29.55
CA SER A 2 -68.31 -59.90 28.11
C SER A 2 -68.12 -58.52 27.44
N ARG A 3 -66.90 -58.38 26.86
CA ARG A 3 -66.57 -57.89 25.50
C ARG A 3 -66.67 -56.36 25.25
N ARG A 4 -65.76 -55.68 24.54
CA ARG A 4 -64.55 -56.04 23.76
C ARG A 4 -63.71 -54.76 23.53
N LEU A 5 -62.39 -54.91 23.61
CA LEU A 5 -61.35 -54.01 23.11
C LEU A 5 -61.22 -54.06 21.58
N SER A 6 -60.82 -52.96 20.94
CA SER A 6 -59.93 -52.82 19.75
C SER A 6 -60.03 -51.37 19.24
N SER A 7 -59.01 -50.62 18.80
CA SER A 7 -57.55 -50.76 18.78
C SER A 7 -57.01 -49.35 18.46
N CYS A 8 -56.19 -48.78 19.34
CA CYS A 8 -55.31 -47.65 19.00
C CYS A 8 -53.93 -48.23 18.72
N THR A 9 -53.56 -48.33 17.46
CA THR A 9 -52.24 -48.82 17.06
C THR A 9 -51.24 -47.69 17.17
N ALA A 10 -50.39 -47.76 18.18
CA ALA A 10 -49.17 -46.98 18.31
C ALA A 10 -48.17 -47.41 17.23
N LEU A 11 -47.58 -46.44 16.54
CA LEU A 11 -46.36 -46.63 15.75
C LEU A 11 -45.31 -45.66 16.29
N LEU A 12 -44.64 -46.06 17.38
CA LEU A 12 -43.38 -45.46 17.81
C LEU A 12 -42.26 -46.08 16.95
N LEU A 13 -41.86 -45.38 15.90
CA LEU A 13 -40.57 -45.58 15.25
C LEU A 13 -39.58 -44.62 15.91
N LEU A 14 -38.82 -45.16 16.85
CA LEU A 14 -37.56 -44.58 17.33
C LEU A 14 -36.59 -44.49 16.14
N LEU A 15 -36.48 -43.32 15.51
CA LEU A 15 -35.27 -42.94 14.78
C LEU A 15 -34.37 -42.18 15.73
N SER A 16 -33.38 -42.89 16.26
CA SER A 16 -32.18 -42.33 16.87
C SER A 16 -31.39 -41.61 15.76
N ALA A 17 -31.71 -40.35 15.50
CA ALA A 17 -30.83 -39.48 14.74
C ALA A 17 -29.66 -39.10 15.66
N VAL A 18 -28.60 -39.92 15.62
CA VAL A 18 -27.29 -39.49 16.05
C VAL A 18 -26.89 -38.39 15.07
N THR A 19 -27.06 -37.13 15.48
CA THR A 19 -26.39 -36.01 14.83
C THR A 19 -24.90 -36.27 14.95
N ALA A 20 -24.29 -36.75 13.88
CA ALA A 20 -22.85 -36.69 13.73
C ALA A 20 -22.48 -35.20 13.80
N LEU A 21 -21.98 -34.75 14.94
CA LEU A 21 -21.24 -33.51 15.05
C LEU A 21 -20.15 -33.59 13.98
N ALA A 22 -20.24 -32.76 12.93
CA ALA A 22 -19.22 -32.69 11.91
C ALA A 22 -17.90 -32.39 12.61
N GLN A 23 -17.00 -33.38 12.64
CA GLN A 23 -15.68 -33.23 13.22
C GLN A 23 -14.94 -32.13 12.44
N ALA A 24 -14.38 -31.15 13.13
CA ALA A 24 -13.61 -30.09 12.50
C ALA A 24 -12.51 -30.72 11.62
N PRO A 25 -12.28 -30.23 10.40
CA PRO A 25 -11.30 -30.80 9.48
C PRO A 25 -9.92 -30.81 10.15
N ALA A 26 -9.15 -31.88 9.94
CA ALA A 26 -7.77 -31.90 10.40
C ALA A 26 -6.96 -30.89 9.57
N PRO A 27 -6.09 -30.08 10.20
CA PRO A 27 -5.28 -29.13 9.47
C PRO A 27 -4.23 -29.83 8.59
N PRO A 28 -3.82 -29.24 7.44
CA PRO A 28 -2.76 -29.78 6.61
C PRO A 28 -1.44 -29.85 7.38
N VAL A 29 -0.66 -30.90 7.13
CA VAL A 29 0.66 -31.08 7.74
C VAL A 29 1.71 -31.06 6.64
N ALA A 30 2.48 -29.97 6.57
CA ALA A 30 3.63 -29.89 5.67
C ALA A 30 4.67 -30.95 6.06
N ARG A 31 5.22 -31.65 5.05
CA ARG A 31 6.36 -32.53 5.29
C ARG A 31 7.56 -31.72 5.79
N ARG A 32 8.29 -32.30 6.74
CA ARG A 32 9.56 -31.74 7.21
C ARG A 32 10.69 -32.27 6.33
N GLN A 33 11.46 -31.37 5.74
CA GLN A 33 12.70 -31.66 5.04
C GLN A 33 13.76 -30.70 5.58
N SER A 34 14.56 -31.18 6.53
CA SER A 34 15.57 -30.35 7.19
C SER A 34 16.58 -29.80 6.19
N HIS A 35 16.65 -28.47 6.14
CA HIS A 35 17.64 -27.72 5.38
C HIS A 35 18.48 -26.89 6.36
N ALA A 36 19.76 -27.22 6.50
CA ALA A 36 20.66 -26.54 7.41
C ALA A 36 21.34 -25.35 6.71
N MET A 37 21.24 -24.16 7.30
CA MET A 37 21.88 -22.93 6.84
C MET A 37 22.83 -22.44 7.92
N SER A 38 24.10 -22.26 7.58
CA SER A 38 25.13 -21.86 8.55
C SER A 38 25.81 -20.56 8.14
N ILE A 39 25.86 -19.60 9.06
CA ILE A 39 26.60 -18.35 8.92
C ILE A 39 27.03 -17.87 10.32
N HIS A 40 28.13 -17.12 10.43
CA HIS A 40 28.62 -16.58 11.70
C HIS A 40 28.85 -17.62 12.82
N GLY A 41 29.11 -18.88 12.46
CA GLY A 41 29.23 -19.99 13.41
C GLY A 41 27.92 -20.44 14.06
N HIS A 42 26.76 -19.97 13.56
CA HIS A 42 25.43 -20.37 13.99
C HIS A 42 24.72 -21.13 12.85
N THR A 43 24.16 -22.31 13.17
CA THR A 43 23.41 -23.13 12.22
C THR A 43 21.92 -23.04 12.55
N ARG A 44 21.13 -22.52 11.61
CA ARG A 44 19.67 -22.59 11.64
C ARG A 44 19.21 -23.80 10.82
N VAL A 45 18.17 -24.48 11.27
CA VAL A 45 17.52 -25.57 10.51
C VAL A 45 16.13 -25.10 10.10
N ASP A 46 15.90 -25.10 8.80
CA ASP A 46 14.60 -24.79 8.20
C ASP A 46 14.00 -26.08 7.63
N ASP A 47 13.01 -26.63 8.32
CA ASP A 47 12.33 -27.86 7.91
C ASP A 47 11.37 -27.65 6.72
N TYR A 48 11.12 -26.40 6.33
CA TYR A 48 10.11 -26.01 5.35
C TYR A 48 10.70 -25.24 4.16
N TYR A 49 12.03 -25.19 4.04
CA TYR A 49 12.74 -24.45 2.96
C TYR A 49 12.25 -24.85 1.56
N TRP A 50 11.85 -26.11 1.37
CA TRP A 50 11.33 -26.66 0.12
C TRP A 50 10.06 -25.97 -0.41
N LEU A 51 9.29 -25.28 0.45
CA LEU A 51 8.07 -24.57 0.04
C LEU A 51 8.35 -23.40 -0.94
N ARG A 52 9.62 -22.98 -1.09
CA ARG A 52 10.06 -21.94 -2.03
C ARG A 52 9.93 -22.35 -3.51
N GLU A 53 9.88 -23.66 -3.80
CA GLU A 53 9.91 -24.19 -5.16
C GLU A 53 8.54 -24.07 -5.85
N ARG A 54 8.22 -22.90 -6.40
CA ARG A 54 6.93 -22.57 -7.03
C ARG A 54 6.44 -23.58 -8.08
N GLY A 55 7.37 -24.19 -8.81
CA GLY A 55 7.06 -25.16 -9.87
C GLY A 55 6.82 -26.58 -9.37
N ASP A 56 7.05 -26.86 -8.08
CA ASP A 56 6.85 -28.17 -7.47
C ASP A 56 5.35 -28.44 -7.24
N PRO A 57 4.77 -29.50 -7.83
CA PRO A 57 3.37 -29.88 -7.60
C PRO A 57 3.04 -30.13 -6.12
N GLU A 58 3.99 -30.57 -5.29
CA GLU A 58 3.76 -30.77 -3.85
C GLU A 58 3.53 -29.45 -3.11
N VAL A 59 4.19 -28.38 -3.56
CA VAL A 59 3.99 -27.02 -3.01
C VAL A 59 2.58 -26.55 -3.34
N ILE A 60 2.16 -26.68 -4.60
CA ILE A 60 0.81 -26.31 -5.03
C ILE A 60 -0.24 -27.11 -4.25
N ALA A 61 -0.07 -28.43 -4.14
CA ALA A 61 -0.97 -29.29 -3.39
C ALA A 61 -1.07 -28.90 -1.90
N TYR A 62 0.04 -28.48 -1.27
CA TYR A 62 0.02 -27.97 0.11
C TYR A 62 -0.77 -26.67 0.23
N LEU A 63 -0.57 -25.71 -0.68
CA LEU A 63 -1.30 -24.43 -0.69
C LEU A 63 -2.80 -24.63 -0.93
N GLU A 64 -3.18 -25.55 -1.83
CA GLU A 64 -4.57 -25.95 -2.07
C GLU A 64 -5.20 -26.61 -0.84
N ALA A 65 -4.46 -27.48 -0.13
CA ALA A 65 -4.93 -28.09 1.10
C ALA A 65 -5.16 -27.07 2.22
N GLU A 66 -4.28 -26.08 2.36
CA GLU A 66 -4.45 -24.96 3.31
C GLU A 66 -5.65 -24.07 2.95
N ASN A 67 -5.89 -23.85 1.66
CA ASN A 67 -7.09 -23.16 1.19
C ASN A 67 -8.37 -23.94 1.54
N ALA A 68 -8.40 -25.25 1.27
CA ALA A 68 -9.55 -26.10 1.58
C ALA A 68 -9.83 -26.18 3.09
N TYR A 69 -8.77 -26.26 3.91
CA TYR A 69 -8.87 -26.20 5.36
C TYR A 69 -9.45 -24.87 5.84
N SER A 70 -8.95 -23.75 5.32
CA SER A 70 -9.43 -22.42 5.67
C SER A 70 -10.90 -22.21 5.28
N GLU A 71 -11.30 -22.67 4.10
CA GLU A 71 -12.70 -22.65 3.65
C GLU A 71 -13.61 -23.46 4.58
N ALA A 72 -13.20 -24.68 4.94
CA ALA A 72 -13.98 -25.54 5.82
C ALA A 72 -14.09 -24.99 7.25
N MET A 73 -13.02 -24.40 7.80
CA MET A 73 -13.04 -23.73 9.10
C MET A 73 -13.92 -22.47 9.11
N MET A 74 -13.98 -21.75 7.99
CA MET A 74 -14.77 -20.52 7.84
C MET A 74 -16.20 -20.76 7.33
N ALA A 75 -16.58 -22.00 6.99
CA ALA A 75 -17.87 -22.34 6.41
C ALA A 75 -19.07 -21.88 7.26
N GLY A 76 -18.95 -21.93 8.60
CA GLY A 76 -19.99 -21.44 9.51
C GLY A 76 -20.25 -19.92 9.43
N SER A 77 -19.31 -19.16 8.86
CA SER A 77 -19.41 -17.71 8.66
C SER A 77 -19.77 -17.31 7.23
N ALA A 78 -20.09 -18.25 6.34
CA ALA A 78 -20.37 -17.96 4.93
C ALA A 78 -21.51 -16.95 4.72
N THR A 79 -22.57 -17.04 5.52
CA THR A 79 -23.67 -16.05 5.51
C THR A 79 -23.16 -14.67 5.91
N LEU A 80 -22.42 -14.57 7.02
CA LEU A 80 -21.84 -13.31 7.49
C LEU A 80 -20.87 -12.70 6.46
N GLN A 81 -20.03 -13.52 5.82
CA GLN A 81 -19.14 -13.06 4.75
C GLN A 81 -19.95 -12.47 3.58
N SER A 82 -21.03 -13.16 3.17
CA SER A 82 -21.90 -12.68 2.08
C SER A 82 -22.60 -11.37 2.45
N GLU A 83 -23.09 -11.25 3.70
CA GLU A 83 -23.67 -10.02 4.24
C GLU A 83 -22.64 -8.88 4.25
N LEU A 84 -21.42 -9.14 4.73
CA LEU A 84 -20.32 -8.18 4.77
C LEU A 84 -19.95 -7.68 3.37
N VAL A 85 -19.83 -8.58 2.39
CA VAL A 85 -19.60 -8.20 0.99
C VAL A 85 -20.74 -7.34 0.47
N ALA A 86 -21.99 -7.73 0.72
CA ALA A 86 -23.16 -6.99 0.26
C ALA A 86 -23.20 -5.57 0.87
N GLU A 87 -23.04 -5.41 2.18
CA GLU A 87 -23.08 -4.09 2.80
C GLU A 87 -21.88 -3.21 2.40
N MET A 88 -20.68 -3.77 2.23
CA MET A 88 -19.52 -3.01 1.75
C MET A 88 -19.76 -2.54 0.32
N ARG A 89 -20.31 -3.42 -0.53
CA ARG A 89 -20.67 -3.10 -1.91
C ARG A 89 -21.78 -2.06 -2.00
N ASP A 90 -22.80 -2.16 -1.16
CA ASP A 90 -23.95 -1.25 -1.14
C ASP A 90 -23.58 0.17 -0.68
N ARG A 91 -22.46 0.33 0.02
CA ARG A 91 -21.89 1.65 0.36
C ARG A 91 -21.16 2.31 -0.81
N ILE A 92 -20.79 1.55 -1.84
CA ILE A 92 -20.05 2.05 -3.02
C ILE A 92 -21.04 2.50 -4.08
N ARG A 93 -20.92 3.76 -4.50
CA ARG A 93 -21.62 4.24 -5.69
C ARG A 93 -21.11 3.51 -6.94
N LYS A 94 -22.02 2.84 -7.65
CA LYS A 94 -21.67 1.96 -8.79
C LYS A 94 -21.24 2.77 -10.03
N ASP A 95 -21.85 3.93 -10.24
CA ASP A 95 -21.58 4.93 -11.28
C ASP A 95 -20.75 6.11 -10.74
N ASP A 96 -19.54 5.84 -10.22
CA ASP A 96 -18.67 6.87 -9.63
C ASP A 96 -17.55 7.33 -10.59
N SER A 97 -16.99 8.53 -10.36
CA SER A 97 -16.31 9.26 -11.45
C SER A 97 -15.04 10.11 -11.20
N THR A 98 -14.18 9.97 -10.20
CA THR A 98 -13.08 10.96 -9.90
C THR A 98 -13.45 12.46 -10.09
N ALA A 99 -12.51 13.40 -9.99
CA ALA A 99 -12.77 14.82 -10.30
C ALA A 99 -12.00 15.18 -11.58
N PRO A 100 -12.65 15.68 -12.65
CA PRO A 100 -11.96 15.95 -13.92
C PRO A 100 -10.86 17.00 -13.77
N TYR A 101 -9.70 16.79 -14.40
CA TYR A 101 -8.60 17.76 -14.44
C TYR A 101 -8.27 18.19 -15.87
N LEU A 102 -7.81 19.43 -16.03
CA LEU A 102 -7.46 20.02 -17.33
C LEU A 102 -5.97 19.85 -17.60
N LEU A 103 -5.64 19.34 -18.79
CA LEU A 103 -4.26 19.25 -19.30
C LEU A 103 -4.29 19.35 -20.83
N ASN A 104 -3.42 20.17 -21.42
CA ASN A 104 -3.23 20.28 -22.88
C ASN A 104 -4.54 20.41 -23.69
N GLY A 105 -5.49 21.20 -23.19
CA GLY A 105 -6.77 21.45 -23.86
C GLY A 105 -7.83 20.35 -23.72
N TYR A 106 -7.63 19.39 -22.82
CA TYR A 106 -8.59 18.33 -22.52
C TYR A 106 -8.83 18.18 -21.01
N TRP A 107 -10.08 17.94 -20.65
CA TRP A 107 -10.47 17.45 -19.34
C TRP A 107 -10.31 15.94 -19.30
N TYR A 108 -9.69 15.40 -18.25
CA TYR A 108 -9.47 13.96 -18.04
C TYR A 108 -10.06 13.50 -16.71
N TRP A 109 -10.69 12.33 -16.71
CA TRP A 109 -11.20 11.68 -15.51
C TRP A 109 -11.35 10.18 -15.73
N GLN A 110 -11.55 9.45 -14.64
CA GLN A 110 -11.95 8.06 -14.68
C GLN A 110 -13.38 7.91 -14.19
N ARG A 111 -14.16 7.03 -14.80
CA ARG A 111 -15.50 6.67 -14.31
C ARG A 111 -15.73 5.18 -14.31
N PHE A 112 -16.59 4.72 -13.42
CA PHE A 112 -17.05 3.34 -13.36
C PHE A 112 -18.49 3.26 -13.83
N VAL A 113 -18.86 2.09 -14.36
CA VAL A 113 -20.23 1.76 -14.75
C VAL A 113 -20.78 0.65 -13.86
N GLU A 114 -22.10 0.58 -13.72
CA GLU A 114 -22.72 -0.50 -12.95
C GLU A 114 -22.30 -1.88 -13.48
N GLY A 115 -21.94 -2.78 -12.56
CA GLY A 115 -21.44 -4.12 -12.88
C GLY A 115 -19.97 -4.17 -13.33
N GLY A 116 -19.36 -3.04 -13.70
CA GLY A 116 -17.94 -2.99 -14.08
C GLY A 116 -16.99 -3.12 -12.89
N GLU A 117 -15.91 -3.88 -13.08
CA GLU A 117 -14.80 -4.05 -12.13
C GLU A 117 -13.71 -2.99 -12.29
N TYR A 118 -13.57 -2.47 -13.52
CA TYR A 118 -12.47 -1.59 -13.92
C TYR A 118 -12.99 -0.24 -14.43
N ALA A 119 -12.13 0.79 -14.31
CA ALA A 119 -12.47 2.14 -14.73
C ALA A 119 -12.49 2.27 -16.26
N LEU A 120 -13.38 3.13 -16.72
CA LEU A 120 -13.31 3.80 -18.01
C LEU A 120 -12.44 5.03 -17.86
N TRP A 121 -11.44 5.17 -18.71
CA TRP A 121 -10.61 6.36 -18.78
C TRP A 121 -11.20 7.29 -19.82
N CYS A 122 -11.59 8.48 -19.40
CA CYS A 122 -12.34 9.41 -20.22
C CYS A 122 -11.60 10.73 -20.41
N ARG A 123 -11.88 11.37 -21.54
CA ARG A 123 -11.49 12.75 -21.77
C ARG A 123 -12.57 13.55 -22.49
N ARG A 124 -12.47 14.88 -22.47
CA ARG A 124 -13.30 15.79 -23.26
C ARG A 124 -12.50 17.02 -23.63
N ALA A 125 -12.56 17.46 -24.89
CA ALA A 125 -11.93 18.71 -25.31
C ALA A 125 -12.46 19.90 -24.51
N ASP A 126 -11.60 20.84 -24.13
CA ASP A 126 -11.95 22.05 -23.39
C ASP A 126 -12.59 23.10 -24.30
N ARG A 127 -13.80 22.81 -24.75
CA ARG A 127 -14.65 23.71 -25.54
C ARG A 127 -16.13 23.41 -25.33
N PRO A 128 -17.03 24.37 -25.58
CA PRO A 128 -18.47 24.12 -25.51
C PRO A 128 -18.89 22.93 -26.38
N ASP A 129 -19.85 22.16 -25.89
CA ASP A 129 -20.50 21.05 -26.61
C ASP A 129 -19.58 19.90 -27.07
N ALA A 130 -18.34 19.82 -26.58
CA ALA A 130 -17.49 18.67 -26.81
C ALA A 130 -18.09 17.41 -26.16
N ALA A 131 -18.14 16.32 -26.93
CA ALA A 131 -18.57 15.02 -26.40
C ALA A 131 -17.50 14.40 -25.50
N ASP A 132 -17.93 13.62 -24.51
CA ASP A 132 -17.03 12.79 -23.73
C ASP A 132 -16.52 11.62 -24.58
N GLU A 133 -15.23 11.38 -24.55
CA GLU A 133 -14.53 10.29 -25.25
C GLU A 133 -14.06 9.26 -24.23
N VAL A 134 -14.33 7.96 -24.47
CA VAL A 134 -13.72 6.87 -23.69
C VAL A 134 -12.40 6.49 -24.36
N MET A 135 -11.28 6.86 -23.74
CA MET A 135 -9.94 6.49 -24.20
C MET A 135 -9.68 5.01 -24.01
N PHE A 136 -10.04 4.46 -22.84
CA PHE A 136 -9.83 3.05 -22.49
C PHE A 136 -11.02 2.53 -21.70
N ASP A 137 -11.53 1.36 -22.09
CA ASP A 137 -12.48 0.59 -21.28
C ASP A 137 -11.73 -0.57 -20.61
N GLY A 138 -11.44 -0.42 -19.32
CA GLY A 138 -10.75 -1.46 -18.57
C GLY A 138 -11.51 -2.78 -18.49
N ASN A 139 -12.85 -2.77 -18.64
CA ASN A 139 -13.66 -4.00 -18.59
C ASN A 139 -13.55 -4.78 -19.91
N GLU A 140 -13.58 -4.08 -21.04
CA GLU A 140 -13.32 -4.70 -22.35
C GLU A 140 -11.89 -5.25 -22.42
N MET A 141 -10.92 -4.46 -21.95
CA MET A 141 -9.50 -4.86 -21.96
C MET A 141 -9.20 -6.04 -21.01
N ALA A 142 -9.94 -6.16 -19.91
CA ALA A 142 -9.80 -7.26 -18.96
C ALA A 142 -10.53 -8.55 -19.39
N ALA A 143 -11.31 -8.53 -20.48
CA ALA A 143 -12.17 -9.64 -20.85
C ALA A 143 -11.37 -10.94 -21.06
N GLY A 144 -11.74 -11.99 -20.33
CA GLY A 144 -11.09 -13.31 -20.39
C GLY A 144 -9.83 -13.45 -19.53
N ALA A 145 -9.34 -12.38 -18.89
CA ALA A 145 -8.21 -12.45 -17.98
C ALA A 145 -8.66 -12.65 -16.53
N SER A 146 -7.93 -13.47 -15.77
CA SER A 146 -8.15 -13.68 -14.33
C SER A 146 -7.69 -12.47 -13.50
N TYR A 147 -6.66 -11.77 -13.98
CA TYR A 147 -6.10 -10.53 -13.46
C TYR A 147 -6.01 -9.48 -14.58
N PHE A 148 -6.16 -8.20 -14.24
CA PHE A 148 -5.92 -7.09 -15.16
C PHE A 148 -5.46 -5.83 -14.44
N SER A 149 -4.43 -5.19 -14.98
CA SER A 149 -3.95 -3.88 -14.58
C SER A 149 -3.65 -3.03 -15.82
N LEU A 150 -4.18 -1.80 -15.83
CA LEU A 150 -3.84 -0.75 -16.77
C LEU A 150 -3.04 0.30 -16.01
N ALA A 151 -1.79 0.52 -16.40
CA ALA A 151 -0.84 1.39 -15.71
C ALA A 151 -0.23 2.43 -16.67
N GLY A 152 0.34 3.50 -16.08
CA GLY A 152 1.15 4.51 -16.79
C GLY A 152 0.51 5.10 -18.04
N VAL A 153 -0.79 5.39 -17.99
CA VAL A 153 -1.48 6.08 -19.10
C VAL A 153 -0.94 7.50 -19.20
N GLU A 154 -0.10 7.76 -20.21
CA GLU A 154 0.47 9.08 -20.49
C GLU A 154 0.08 9.53 -21.90
N VAL A 155 -0.53 10.71 -21.98
CA VAL A 155 -0.96 11.31 -23.26
C VAL A 155 0.15 12.19 -23.82
N SER A 156 0.39 12.10 -25.13
CA SER A 156 1.40 12.89 -25.83
C SER A 156 1.15 14.41 -25.67
N PRO A 157 2.20 15.24 -25.76
CA PRO A 157 2.08 16.69 -25.64
C PRO A 157 0.98 17.33 -26.51
N ASP A 158 0.79 16.83 -27.74
CA ASP A 158 -0.24 17.28 -28.68
C ASP A 158 -1.64 16.71 -28.43
N ALA A 159 -1.81 15.96 -27.33
CA ALA A 159 -3.03 15.28 -26.93
C ALA A 159 -3.57 14.24 -27.94
N ARG A 160 -2.75 13.75 -28.87
CA ARG A 160 -3.20 12.83 -29.92
C ARG A 160 -2.99 11.36 -29.59
N LEU A 161 -1.83 11.01 -29.03
CA LEU A 161 -1.43 9.64 -28.73
C LEU A 161 -1.49 9.38 -27.23
N ALA A 162 -1.69 8.12 -26.84
CA ALA A 162 -1.51 7.68 -25.45
C ALA A 162 -0.63 6.44 -25.42
N VAL A 163 0.41 6.46 -24.59
CA VAL A 163 1.15 5.25 -24.19
C VAL A 163 0.51 4.71 -22.92
N PHE A 164 0.45 3.39 -22.78
CA PHE A 164 -0.12 2.72 -21.60
C PHE A 164 0.45 1.31 -21.45
N GLY A 165 0.58 0.84 -20.20
CA GLY A 165 1.02 -0.51 -19.87
C GLY A 165 -0.13 -1.44 -19.48
N VAL A 166 -0.08 -2.70 -19.94
CA VAL A 166 -1.04 -3.76 -19.57
C VAL A 166 -0.34 -4.94 -18.90
N ASP A 167 -0.83 -5.37 -17.74
CA ASP A 167 -0.45 -6.62 -17.04
C ASP A 167 -1.70 -7.48 -16.79
N THR A 168 -1.68 -8.73 -17.24
CA THR A 168 -2.78 -9.70 -17.10
C THR A 168 -2.47 -10.85 -16.13
N VAL A 169 -1.34 -10.79 -15.43
CA VAL A 169 -0.84 -11.83 -14.51
C VAL A 169 -0.65 -11.29 -13.08
N GLY A 170 -0.35 -10.00 -12.93
CA GLY A 170 -0.16 -9.35 -11.63
C GLY A 170 1.26 -9.46 -11.06
N ARG A 171 2.22 -9.80 -11.93
CA ARG A 171 3.65 -9.87 -11.59
C ARG A 171 4.38 -8.55 -11.87
N ARG A 172 3.68 -7.52 -12.34
CA ARG A 172 4.22 -6.18 -12.67
C ARG A 172 5.18 -6.18 -13.85
N PHE A 173 5.10 -7.19 -14.71
CA PHE A 173 5.62 -7.08 -16.08
C PHE A 173 4.49 -6.62 -16.98
N TYR A 174 4.72 -5.50 -17.64
CA TYR A 174 3.75 -4.88 -18.50
C TYR A 174 4.15 -5.04 -19.96
N THR A 175 3.14 -4.97 -20.83
CA THR A 175 3.33 -4.66 -22.25
C THR A 175 2.89 -3.21 -22.47
N LEU A 176 3.84 -2.34 -22.84
CA LEU A 176 3.55 -0.98 -23.28
C LEU A 176 3.01 -1.00 -24.72
N ARG A 177 1.94 -0.25 -24.94
CA ARG A 177 1.30 -0.08 -26.24
C ARG A 177 0.96 1.39 -26.46
N VAL A 178 0.75 1.76 -27.72
CA VAL A 178 0.38 3.13 -28.10
C VAL A 178 -0.95 3.15 -28.83
N LYS A 179 -1.83 4.07 -28.44
CA LYS A 179 -3.15 4.28 -29.04
C LYS A 179 -3.24 5.68 -29.66
N ASP A 180 -3.69 5.77 -30.91
CA ASP A 180 -4.15 7.05 -31.48
C ASP A 180 -5.56 7.33 -30.96
N LEU A 181 -5.68 8.39 -30.15
CA LEU A 181 -6.93 8.72 -29.46
C LEU A 181 -7.98 9.35 -30.37
N ALA A 182 -7.59 9.85 -31.56
CA ALA A 182 -8.52 10.41 -32.53
C ALA A 182 -9.24 9.31 -33.32
N THR A 183 -8.54 8.22 -33.64
CA THR A 183 -9.09 7.10 -34.41
C THR A 183 -9.52 5.92 -33.55
N GLY A 184 -8.99 5.82 -32.32
CA GLY A 184 -9.16 4.66 -31.45
C GLY A 184 -8.27 3.46 -31.81
N ALA A 185 -7.42 3.57 -32.84
CA ALA A 185 -6.57 2.49 -33.29
C ALA A 185 -5.33 2.33 -32.40
N LEU A 186 -4.92 1.08 -32.17
CA LEU A 186 -3.59 0.78 -31.64
C LEU A 186 -2.56 0.90 -32.77
N LEU A 187 -1.39 1.46 -32.44
CA LEU A 187 -0.23 1.41 -33.33
C LEU A 187 0.44 0.03 -33.25
N ASP A 188 1.32 -0.26 -34.21
CA ASP A 188 2.07 -1.52 -34.26
C ASP A 188 3.15 -1.62 -33.16
N ASP A 189 3.48 -0.51 -32.52
CA ASP A 189 4.48 -0.42 -31.46
C ASP A 189 4.00 -1.17 -30.19
N GLU A 190 4.72 -2.25 -29.84
CA GLU A 190 4.47 -3.08 -28.67
C GLU A 190 5.79 -3.45 -27.96
N ILE A 191 5.98 -2.96 -26.74
CA ILE A 191 7.20 -3.18 -25.94
C ILE A 191 6.85 -4.07 -24.74
N ARG A 192 7.37 -5.29 -24.71
CA ARG A 192 7.07 -6.30 -23.68
C ARG A 192 8.14 -6.33 -22.57
N ASP A 193 7.79 -6.97 -21.46
CA ASP A 193 8.68 -7.26 -20.33
C ASP A 193 9.32 -6.00 -19.73
N VAL A 194 8.49 -4.97 -19.55
CA VAL A 194 8.85 -3.62 -19.07
C VAL A 194 8.03 -3.24 -17.84
N THR A 195 8.32 -2.10 -17.24
CA THR A 195 7.39 -1.45 -16.30
C THR A 195 6.17 -0.89 -17.04
N GLY A 196 5.14 -0.52 -16.27
CA GLY A 196 3.89 0.02 -16.81
C GLY A 196 3.95 1.48 -17.23
N GLU A 197 5.09 2.17 -17.05
CA GLU A 197 5.23 3.62 -17.22
C GLU A 197 6.22 3.96 -18.33
N ALA A 198 5.93 5.04 -19.06
CA ALA A 198 6.79 5.60 -20.09
C ALA A 198 6.56 7.11 -20.21
N ALA A 199 7.61 7.87 -20.55
CA ALA A 199 7.58 9.31 -20.69
C ALA A 199 7.66 9.75 -22.15
N TRP A 200 6.81 10.69 -22.57
CA TRP A 200 6.91 11.32 -23.88
C TRP A 200 7.99 12.39 -23.94
N ALA A 201 8.74 12.40 -25.04
CA ALA A 201 9.43 13.60 -25.50
C ALA A 201 8.46 14.62 -26.12
N LEU A 202 8.94 15.85 -26.36
CA LEU A 202 8.12 16.92 -26.95
C LEU A 202 7.87 16.79 -28.46
N ASP A 203 8.50 15.82 -29.12
CA ASP A 203 8.33 15.55 -30.54
C ASP A 203 7.07 14.70 -30.87
N ASN A 204 6.32 14.24 -29.85
CA ASN A 204 5.17 13.35 -29.96
C ASN A 204 5.48 12.01 -30.69
N ARG A 205 6.76 11.61 -30.70
CA ARG A 205 7.25 10.43 -31.43
C ARG A 205 8.21 9.58 -30.61
N THR A 206 8.90 10.16 -29.64
CA THR A 206 9.91 9.45 -28.87
C THR A 206 9.40 9.15 -27.47
N LEU A 207 9.53 7.89 -27.05
CA LEU A 207 9.17 7.39 -25.74
C LEU A 207 10.43 6.97 -24.97
N PHE A 208 10.43 7.22 -23.67
CA PHE A 208 11.41 6.67 -22.73
C PHE A 208 10.70 5.74 -21.76
N TYR A 209 11.26 4.57 -21.50
CA TYR A 209 10.65 3.57 -20.64
C TYR A 209 11.70 2.81 -19.84
N THR A 210 11.28 2.12 -18.79
CA THR A 210 12.19 1.34 -17.94
C THR A 210 12.01 -0.16 -18.07
N ARG A 211 13.11 -0.90 -18.00
CA ARG A 211 13.14 -2.37 -17.94
C ARG A 211 13.52 -2.86 -16.55
N GLN A 212 12.86 -3.93 -16.15
CA GLN A 212 13.12 -4.65 -14.90
C GLN A 212 14.04 -5.83 -15.18
N ASP A 213 14.86 -6.19 -14.20
CA ASP A 213 15.55 -7.47 -14.19
C ASP A 213 14.52 -8.62 -14.03
N PRO A 214 14.55 -9.67 -14.87
CA PRO A 214 13.51 -10.71 -14.86
C PRO A 214 13.51 -11.59 -13.60
N GLN A 215 14.61 -11.59 -12.84
CA GLN A 215 14.77 -12.40 -11.64
C GLN A 215 14.46 -11.57 -10.37
N THR A 216 15.12 -10.42 -10.24
CA THR A 216 15.04 -9.56 -9.05
C THR A 216 13.95 -8.50 -9.13
N LEU A 217 13.35 -8.29 -10.31
CA LEU A 217 12.30 -7.28 -10.58
C LEU A 217 12.76 -5.82 -10.41
N ARG A 218 14.05 -5.60 -10.12
CA ARG A 218 14.67 -4.28 -9.98
C ARG A 218 14.62 -3.53 -11.31
N THR A 219 14.13 -2.30 -11.33
CA THR A 219 14.23 -1.43 -12.51
C THR A 219 15.66 -0.89 -12.63
N TRP A 220 16.35 -1.23 -13.71
CA TRP A 220 17.79 -0.94 -13.80
C TRP A 220 18.25 -0.42 -15.16
N GLN A 221 17.35 -0.33 -16.14
CA GLN A 221 17.65 0.27 -17.43
C GLN A 221 16.57 1.23 -17.86
N VAL A 222 16.98 2.33 -18.49
CA VAL A 222 16.12 3.26 -19.21
C VAL A 222 16.44 3.15 -20.70
N TRP A 223 15.41 2.96 -21.50
CA TRP A 223 15.48 2.77 -22.95
C TRP A 223 14.70 3.88 -23.66
N ARG A 224 15.11 4.17 -24.90
CA ARG A 224 14.44 5.10 -25.80
C ARG A 224 13.91 4.34 -27.01
N HIS A 225 12.62 4.51 -27.26
CA HIS A 225 11.89 3.97 -28.40
C HIS A 225 11.44 5.10 -29.32
N ALA A 226 11.61 4.92 -30.63
CA ALA A 226 11.07 5.81 -31.64
C ALA A 226 9.89 5.13 -32.34
N LEU A 227 8.72 5.77 -32.33
CA LEU A 227 7.53 5.15 -32.93
C LEU A 227 7.73 4.79 -34.40
N GLY A 228 7.16 3.64 -34.76
CA GLY A 228 7.22 3.03 -36.08
C GLY A 228 8.55 2.31 -36.38
N THR A 229 9.40 2.09 -35.36
CA THR A 229 10.65 1.33 -35.50
C THR A 229 10.58 0.01 -34.72
N PRO A 230 11.31 -1.04 -35.16
CA PRO A 230 11.41 -2.27 -34.38
C PRO A 230 11.95 -2.01 -32.96
N VAL A 231 11.36 -2.64 -31.94
CA VAL A 231 11.85 -2.56 -30.54
C VAL A 231 13.29 -3.06 -30.38
N ALA A 232 13.76 -3.91 -31.30
CA ALA A 232 15.16 -4.35 -31.35
C ALA A 232 16.15 -3.21 -31.67
N ASP A 233 15.67 -2.11 -32.25
CA ASP A 233 16.45 -0.92 -32.58
C ASP A 233 16.42 0.12 -31.45
N ASP A 234 15.71 -0.15 -30.35
CA ASP A 234 15.66 0.73 -29.19
C ASP A 234 17.05 0.98 -28.60
N VAL A 235 17.27 2.20 -28.12
CA VAL A 235 18.57 2.63 -27.61
C VAL A 235 18.58 2.57 -26.09
N LEU A 236 19.53 1.86 -25.49
CA LEU A 236 19.81 1.93 -24.06
C LEU A 236 20.37 3.31 -23.71
N VAL A 237 19.64 4.06 -22.87
CA VAL A 237 19.95 5.46 -22.51
C VAL A 237 20.70 5.53 -21.19
N HIS A 238 20.29 4.72 -20.21
CA HIS A 238 20.89 4.68 -18.88
C HIS A 238 20.82 3.26 -18.32
N GLN A 239 21.85 2.87 -17.58
CA GLN A 239 21.92 1.60 -16.88
C GLN A 239 22.42 1.85 -15.45
N GLU A 240 21.74 1.24 -14.48
CA GLU A 240 22.07 1.29 -13.07
C GLU A 240 22.72 -0.03 -12.63
N ASP A 241 24.05 -0.04 -12.59
CA ASP A 241 24.84 -1.22 -12.24
C ASP A 241 24.91 -1.47 -10.72
N ASP A 242 24.63 -0.46 -9.89
CA ASP A 242 24.55 -0.64 -8.44
C ASP A 242 23.22 -1.29 -8.06
N THR A 243 23.27 -2.54 -7.62
CA THR A 243 22.10 -3.39 -7.35
C THR A 243 21.23 -2.92 -6.18
N THR A 244 21.64 -1.90 -5.42
CA THR A 244 20.81 -1.28 -4.39
C THR A 244 19.95 -0.12 -4.92
N PHE A 245 20.24 0.36 -6.13
CA PHE A 245 19.49 1.44 -6.77
C PHE A 245 18.47 0.89 -7.77
N GLU A 246 17.34 1.58 -7.86
CA GLU A 246 16.36 1.44 -8.92
C GLU A 246 16.38 2.70 -9.80
N CYS A 247 15.99 2.57 -11.07
CA CYS A 247 15.87 3.72 -11.95
C CYS A 247 14.45 3.92 -12.49
N SER A 248 14.07 5.18 -12.68
CA SER A 248 12.80 5.61 -13.28
C SER A 248 13.03 6.75 -14.28
N VAL A 249 12.03 7.01 -15.13
CA VAL A 249 12.07 8.11 -16.11
C VAL A 249 10.71 8.80 -16.20
N TRP A 250 10.70 10.13 -16.21
CA TRP A 250 9.48 10.94 -16.36
C TRP A 250 9.79 12.28 -17.01
N ARG A 251 8.75 13.03 -17.39
CA ARG A 251 8.86 14.41 -17.85
C ARG A 251 8.54 15.38 -16.71
N SER A 252 9.37 16.40 -16.54
CA SER A 252 9.17 17.45 -15.52
C SER A 252 7.81 18.13 -15.71
N LYS A 253 7.21 18.64 -14.64
CA LYS A 253 5.90 19.34 -14.71
C LYS A 253 5.88 20.53 -15.68
N SER A 254 7.03 21.18 -15.86
CA SER A 254 7.21 22.28 -16.81
C SER A 254 7.30 21.86 -18.28
N ASP A 255 7.23 20.55 -18.56
CA ASP A 255 7.45 19.90 -19.84
C ASP A 255 8.86 20.03 -20.44
N ARG A 256 9.72 20.88 -19.86
CA ARG A 256 11.02 21.21 -20.42
C ARG A 256 12.04 20.07 -20.36
N TYR A 257 12.07 19.30 -19.29
CA TYR A 257 13.08 18.25 -19.09
C TYR A 257 12.47 16.85 -19.04
N LEU A 258 13.14 15.90 -19.67
CA LEU A 258 13.09 14.49 -19.30
C LEU A 258 14.05 14.28 -18.11
N MET A 259 13.59 13.54 -17.11
CA MET A 259 14.31 13.27 -15.88
C MET A 259 14.48 11.76 -15.70
N ILE A 260 15.71 11.33 -15.43
CA ILE A 260 15.99 9.98 -14.93
C ILE A 260 16.40 10.12 -13.48
N ALA A 261 15.75 9.38 -12.57
CA ALA A 261 16.29 9.17 -11.23
C ALA A 261 16.88 7.77 -11.11
N SER A 262 18.03 7.71 -10.42
CA SER A 262 18.52 6.50 -9.75
C SER A 262 18.33 6.71 -8.25
N SER A 263 17.52 5.88 -7.60
CA SER A 263 17.19 6.02 -6.18
C SER A 263 17.42 4.72 -5.42
N GLN A 264 17.93 4.86 -4.20
CA GLN A 264 17.92 3.83 -3.15
C GLN A 264 17.36 4.43 -1.86
N THR A 265 17.20 3.64 -0.80
CA THR A 265 16.59 4.07 0.49
C THR A 265 17.15 5.37 1.08
N VAL A 266 18.44 5.67 0.86
CA VAL A 266 19.13 6.80 1.49
C VAL A 266 19.89 7.69 0.50
N SER A 267 19.71 7.50 -0.81
CA SER A 267 20.47 8.28 -1.81
C SER A 267 19.77 8.38 -3.15
N ASP A 268 19.89 9.54 -3.78
CA ASP A 268 19.35 9.81 -5.10
C ASP A 268 20.44 10.32 -6.06
N GLU A 269 20.20 10.12 -7.36
CA GLU A 269 20.85 10.83 -8.46
C GLU A 269 19.80 11.18 -9.51
N VAL A 270 19.72 12.45 -9.89
CA VAL A 270 18.86 12.93 -10.98
C VAL A 270 19.70 13.30 -12.18
N ARG A 271 19.25 12.90 -13.37
CA ARG A 271 19.81 13.28 -14.66
C ARG A 271 18.76 13.98 -15.51
N LEU A 272 19.18 14.99 -16.25
CA LEU A 272 18.30 15.86 -17.05
C LEU A 272 18.64 15.77 -18.53
N LEU A 273 17.61 15.79 -19.38
CA LEU A 273 17.71 15.99 -20.83
C LEU A 273 16.62 16.98 -21.25
N GLU A 274 16.92 17.93 -22.13
CA GLU A 274 15.88 18.81 -22.71
C GLU A 274 14.92 17.96 -23.55
N ALA A 275 13.62 18.05 -23.27
CA ALA A 275 12.60 17.14 -23.80
C ALA A 275 12.30 17.38 -25.29
N ASP A 276 12.70 18.52 -25.85
CA ASP A 276 12.66 18.83 -27.29
C ASP A 276 13.88 18.31 -28.07
N ASN A 277 14.89 17.81 -27.38
CA ASN A 277 16.05 17.15 -27.95
C ASN A 277 16.21 15.72 -27.40
N PRO A 278 15.26 14.80 -27.70
CA PRO A 278 15.25 13.46 -27.10
C PRO A 278 16.39 12.54 -27.56
N THR A 279 17.22 13.00 -28.51
CA THR A 279 18.43 12.27 -28.92
C THR A 279 19.71 12.79 -28.26
N GLY A 280 19.62 13.84 -27.45
CA GLY A 280 20.74 14.39 -26.70
C GLY A 280 21.22 13.49 -25.56
N ALA A 281 22.23 13.97 -24.84
CA ALA A 281 22.82 13.26 -23.71
C ALA A 281 22.23 13.75 -22.38
N PHE A 282 21.90 12.82 -21.50
CA PHE A 282 21.51 13.13 -20.13
C PHE A 282 22.69 13.72 -19.35
N ARG A 283 22.48 14.86 -18.70
CA ARG A 283 23.45 15.49 -17.79
C ARG A 283 23.10 15.17 -16.34
N VAL A 284 24.09 14.82 -15.53
CA VAL A 284 23.90 14.68 -14.08
C VAL A 284 23.56 16.04 -13.47
N PHE A 285 22.49 16.11 -12.68
CA PHE A 285 22.12 17.30 -11.92
C PHE A 285 23.08 17.53 -10.75
N GLN A 286 23.18 16.54 -9.88
CA GLN A 286 24.10 16.51 -8.74
C GLN A 286 24.59 15.06 -8.61
N PRO A 287 25.90 14.79 -8.63
CA PRO A 287 26.40 13.44 -8.44
C PRO A 287 25.91 12.85 -7.10
N ARG A 288 25.51 11.56 -7.12
CA ARG A 288 25.05 10.89 -5.90
C ARG A 288 26.10 10.92 -4.80
N ARG A 289 25.61 11.00 -3.57
CA ARG A 289 26.39 10.88 -2.34
C ARG A 289 25.60 10.01 -1.37
N ARG A 290 26.25 9.01 -0.76
CA ARG A 290 25.57 8.19 0.26
C ARG A 290 24.99 9.08 1.37
N GLY A 291 23.72 8.86 1.69
CA GLY A 291 22.96 9.65 2.67
C GLY A 291 22.39 10.98 2.14
N LEU A 292 22.60 11.32 0.86
CA LEU A 292 22.00 12.51 0.24
C LEU A 292 20.75 12.10 -0.55
N GLU A 293 19.59 12.37 0.02
CA GLU A 293 18.30 12.26 -0.64
C GLU A 293 17.92 13.62 -1.22
N TYR A 294 17.47 13.63 -2.48
CA TYR A 294 16.94 14.83 -3.10
C TYR A 294 16.02 14.56 -4.29
N SER A 295 15.01 15.42 -4.46
CA SER A 295 14.17 15.48 -5.65
C SER A 295 14.20 16.87 -6.27
N VAL A 296 14.01 16.95 -7.59
CA VAL A 296 14.21 18.18 -8.38
C VAL A 296 12.95 18.49 -9.17
N GLU A 297 12.54 19.75 -9.16
CA GLU A 297 11.53 20.28 -10.09
C GLU A 297 12.01 21.56 -10.75
N HIS A 298 11.56 21.80 -11.96
CA HIS A 298 11.88 23.01 -12.72
C HIS A 298 10.81 24.08 -12.54
N GLN A 299 11.23 25.32 -12.25
CA GLN A 299 10.34 26.47 -12.17
C GLN A 299 10.98 27.71 -12.81
N GLY A 300 10.47 28.15 -13.96
CA GLY A 300 10.93 29.37 -14.61
C GLY A 300 12.41 29.32 -15.02
N ASP A 301 13.26 30.06 -14.31
CA ASP A 301 14.70 30.16 -14.53
C ASP A 301 15.53 29.49 -13.41
N ARG A 302 14.90 28.67 -12.57
CA ARG A 302 15.53 27.93 -11.47
C ARG A 302 15.07 26.49 -11.38
N PHE A 303 15.84 25.70 -10.64
CA PHE A 303 15.41 24.42 -10.10
C PHE A 303 15.09 24.57 -8.62
N LEU A 304 14.04 23.88 -8.18
CA LEU A 304 13.70 23.68 -6.78
C LEU A 304 14.11 22.27 -6.39
N VAL A 305 14.77 22.14 -5.25
CA VAL A 305 15.33 20.89 -4.77
C VAL A 305 14.89 20.65 -3.34
N ARG A 306 14.09 19.61 -3.13
CA ARG A 306 13.83 19.10 -1.78
C ARG A 306 15.00 18.21 -1.41
N THR A 307 15.67 18.45 -0.29
CA THR A 307 16.87 17.68 0.10
C THR A 307 17.02 17.48 1.60
N ASN A 308 17.61 16.37 2.01
CA ASN A 308 18.02 16.10 3.39
C ASN A 308 19.42 16.62 3.75
N LEU A 309 20.08 17.37 2.85
CA LEU A 309 21.43 17.91 3.08
C LEU A 309 21.47 18.74 4.37
N GLU A 310 22.07 18.18 5.42
CA GLU A 310 22.14 18.75 6.77
C GLU A 310 20.74 19.09 7.35
N ALA A 311 19.72 18.34 6.94
CA ALA A 311 18.33 18.60 7.24
C ALA A 311 17.56 17.28 7.36
N THR A 312 17.53 16.68 8.56
CA THR A 312 16.85 15.40 8.81
C THR A 312 15.39 15.41 8.33
N ASN A 313 14.67 16.50 8.57
CA ASN A 313 13.29 16.68 8.12
C ASN A 313 13.15 17.37 6.75
N PHE A 314 14.23 17.31 5.96
CA PHE A 314 14.37 17.95 4.67
C PHE A 314 14.25 19.49 4.71
N ARG A 315 14.72 20.11 3.65
CA ARG A 315 14.56 21.54 3.35
C ARG A 315 14.28 21.70 1.86
N LEU A 316 13.76 22.87 1.49
CA LEU A 316 13.62 23.25 0.09
C LEU A 316 14.72 24.27 -0.23
N VAL A 317 15.54 23.95 -1.22
CA VAL A 317 16.56 24.86 -1.76
C VAL A 317 16.28 25.14 -3.22
N GLU A 318 16.93 26.17 -3.76
CA GLU A 318 16.92 26.49 -5.18
C GLU A 318 18.32 26.58 -5.76
N CYS A 319 18.44 26.38 -7.07
CA CYS A 319 19.67 26.67 -7.81
C CYS A 319 19.37 27.14 -9.26
N PRO A 320 20.30 27.86 -9.92
CA PRO A 320 20.17 28.23 -11.32
C PRO A 320 20.21 27.02 -12.28
N LEU A 321 19.75 27.20 -13.53
CA LEU A 321 19.70 26.12 -14.53
C LEU A 321 21.07 25.61 -15.00
N ASP A 322 22.10 26.47 -14.90
CA ASP A 322 23.48 26.22 -15.36
C ASP A 322 24.44 25.83 -14.23
N ARG A 323 23.99 25.89 -12.98
CA ARG A 323 24.80 25.58 -11.78
C ARG A 323 23.98 24.77 -10.79
N THR A 324 23.98 23.45 -10.99
CA THR A 324 23.13 22.49 -10.27
C THR A 324 23.81 21.82 -9.07
N GLY A 325 25.13 22.02 -8.90
CA GLY A 325 25.90 21.47 -7.80
C GLY A 325 25.53 22.04 -6.43
N LEU A 326 25.80 21.28 -5.36
CA LEU A 326 25.49 21.63 -3.97
C LEU A 326 25.95 23.04 -3.58
N GLU A 327 27.07 23.53 -4.13
CA GLU A 327 27.63 24.85 -3.86
C GLU A 327 26.73 26.02 -4.29
N ALA A 328 25.81 25.77 -5.23
CA ALA A 328 24.87 26.75 -5.74
C ALA A 328 23.53 26.74 -4.99
N TRP A 329 23.29 25.75 -4.13
CA TRP A 329 22.01 25.59 -3.44
C TRP A 329 21.80 26.68 -2.39
N ARG A 330 20.62 27.32 -2.43
CA ARG A 330 20.21 28.38 -1.51
C ARG A 330 18.85 28.05 -0.91
N ASP A 331 18.69 28.26 0.41
CA ASP A 331 17.44 27.94 1.09
C ASP A 331 16.29 28.80 0.57
N VAL A 332 15.19 28.12 0.20
CA VAL A 332 13.86 28.70 0.00
C VAL A 332 13.03 28.48 1.26
N VAL A 333 13.06 27.26 1.79
CA VAL A 333 12.46 26.87 3.07
C VAL A 333 13.52 26.16 3.89
N PRO A 334 14.04 26.78 4.97
CA PRO A 334 15.08 26.16 5.78
C PRO A 334 14.54 24.95 6.56
N HIS A 335 15.46 24.11 7.02
CA HIS A 335 15.16 22.95 7.86
C HIS A 335 14.42 23.35 9.14
N ARG A 336 13.40 22.57 9.50
CA ARG A 336 12.67 22.66 10.78
C ARG A 336 12.72 21.32 11.50
N PRO A 337 13.28 21.24 12.72
CA PRO A 337 13.43 19.98 13.46
C PRO A 337 12.12 19.25 13.79
N ASP A 338 10.99 19.96 13.78
CA ASP A 338 9.66 19.47 14.14
C ASP A 338 8.70 19.33 12.94
N VAL A 339 9.13 19.74 11.74
CA VAL A 339 8.30 19.70 10.52
C VAL A 339 9.02 19.00 9.39
N LEU A 340 8.56 17.80 9.04
CA LEU A 340 8.99 17.09 7.84
C LEU A 340 8.40 17.75 6.59
N LEU A 341 9.27 18.16 5.67
CA LEU A 341 8.87 18.47 4.31
C LEU A 341 8.77 17.17 3.53
N GLU A 342 7.56 16.70 3.23
CA GLU A 342 7.33 15.45 2.48
C GLU A 342 7.47 15.66 0.98
N GLY A 343 7.00 16.79 0.47
CA GLY A 343 7.00 17.11 -0.95
C GLY A 343 6.52 18.53 -1.22
N PHE A 344 6.44 18.89 -2.49
CA PHE A 344 5.96 20.20 -2.90
C PHE A 344 5.33 20.15 -4.30
N GLU A 345 4.36 21.03 -4.53
CA GLU A 345 3.77 21.31 -5.82
C GLU A 345 4.26 22.67 -6.32
N VAL A 346 4.64 22.69 -7.60
CA VAL A 346 5.11 23.90 -8.28
C VAL A 346 4.02 24.43 -9.20
N PHE A 347 3.71 25.71 -9.06
CA PHE A 347 2.93 26.50 -10.01
C PHE A 347 3.80 27.64 -10.55
N ARG A 348 3.32 28.43 -11.52
CA ARG A 348 4.05 29.59 -12.04
C ARG A 348 4.34 30.59 -10.92
N ASP A 349 3.29 30.98 -10.18
CA ASP A 349 3.35 32.04 -9.18
C ASP A 349 3.21 31.54 -7.74
N TRP A 350 3.19 30.21 -7.52
CA TRP A 350 2.96 29.61 -6.20
C TRP A 350 3.84 28.38 -5.96
N LEU A 351 4.15 28.15 -4.69
CA LEU A 351 4.65 26.88 -4.18
C LEU A 351 3.71 26.37 -3.10
N VAL A 352 3.35 25.10 -3.16
CA VAL A 352 2.55 24.46 -2.12
C VAL A 352 3.36 23.34 -1.51
N LEU A 353 3.61 23.40 -0.21
CA LEU A 353 4.42 22.43 0.51
C LEU A 353 3.50 21.41 1.18
N ALA A 354 3.77 20.14 0.97
CA ALA A 354 3.21 19.05 1.75
C ALA A 354 4.12 18.82 2.96
N GLU A 355 3.62 19.15 4.14
CA GLU A 355 4.37 19.13 5.40
C GLU A 355 3.71 18.16 6.37
N ARG A 356 4.52 17.58 7.27
CA ARG A 356 4.02 16.78 8.37
C ARG A 356 4.63 17.24 9.69
N HIS A 357 3.76 17.42 10.68
CA HIS A 357 4.13 17.64 12.07
C HIS A 357 2.99 17.18 12.97
N ASP A 358 3.33 16.88 14.22
CA ASP A 358 2.37 16.38 15.22
C ASP A 358 1.59 15.12 14.77
N GLY A 359 2.12 14.34 13.81
CA GLY A 359 1.47 13.15 13.25
C GLY A 359 0.53 13.39 12.07
N LEU A 360 0.28 14.64 11.68
CA LEU A 360 -0.74 15.02 10.69
C LEU A 360 -0.11 15.71 9.48
N THR A 361 -0.74 15.57 8.31
CA THR A 361 -0.28 16.26 7.09
C THR A 361 -0.91 17.65 6.99
N HIS A 362 -0.18 18.57 6.38
CA HIS A 362 -0.55 19.97 6.21
C HIS A 362 -0.17 20.43 4.80
N LEU A 363 -0.97 21.32 4.22
CA LEU A 363 -0.63 22.02 2.99
C LEU A 363 -0.34 23.48 3.31
N ARG A 364 0.89 23.93 3.02
CA ARG A 364 1.32 25.31 3.23
C ARG A 364 1.57 25.99 1.89
N VAL A 365 0.84 27.06 1.61
CA VAL A 365 0.90 27.83 0.36
C VAL A 365 1.84 29.01 0.53
N LEU A 366 2.83 29.11 -0.37
CA LEU A 366 3.83 30.16 -0.45
C LEU A 366 3.60 30.96 -1.75
N PRO A 367 3.29 32.26 -1.65
CA PRO A 367 3.25 33.15 -2.80
C PRO A 367 4.63 33.33 -3.44
N GLY A 368 4.70 33.30 -4.78
CA GLY A 368 5.94 33.51 -5.54
C GLY A 368 6.45 34.95 -5.48
N ASP A 369 5.59 35.91 -5.14
CA ASP A 369 5.94 37.33 -4.96
C ASP A 369 6.56 37.65 -3.59
N GLY A 370 6.77 36.64 -2.74
CA GLY A 370 7.28 36.80 -1.38
C GLY A 370 6.23 37.25 -0.36
N GLY A 371 4.94 37.24 -0.73
CA GLY A 371 3.83 37.46 0.19
C GLY A 371 3.79 36.46 1.36
N ALA A 372 2.91 36.73 2.33
CA ALA A 372 2.81 35.89 3.52
C ALA A 372 2.29 34.48 3.20
N ALA A 373 3.07 33.47 3.57
CA ALA A 373 2.65 32.07 3.50
C ALA A 373 1.47 31.79 4.44
N HIS A 374 0.65 30.79 4.10
CA HIS A 374 -0.47 30.35 4.94
C HIS A 374 -0.69 28.84 4.84
N THR A 375 -1.20 28.25 5.90
CA THR A 375 -1.49 26.80 5.98
C THR A 375 -2.99 26.58 5.91
N LEU A 376 -3.44 25.58 5.16
CA LEU A 376 -4.83 25.17 5.13
C LEU A 376 -5.25 24.59 6.49
N ALA A 377 -6.44 24.96 6.96
CA ALA A 377 -6.98 24.53 8.25
C ALA A 377 -8.02 23.43 8.09
N PHE A 378 -8.05 22.50 9.04
CA PHE A 378 -8.98 21.36 9.06
C PHE A 378 -9.61 21.22 10.45
N ALA A 379 -10.83 20.68 10.51
CA ALA A 379 -11.64 20.65 11.74
C ALA A 379 -11.67 19.29 12.44
N ASP A 380 -11.33 18.20 11.74
CA ASP A 380 -11.26 16.88 12.35
C ASP A 380 -10.08 16.81 13.36
N PRO A 381 -10.16 16.02 14.44
CA PRO A 381 -9.07 15.89 15.42
C PRO A 381 -7.84 15.16 14.86
N THR A 382 -8.03 14.37 13.81
CA THR A 382 -7.00 13.67 13.06
C THR A 382 -7.47 13.56 11.61
N TRP A 383 -6.60 13.89 10.66
CA TRP A 383 -6.95 13.94 9.25
C TRP A 383 -5.75 13.52 8.39
N SER A 384 -6.03 13.38 7.10
CA SER A 384 -5.03 13.31 6.05
C SER A 384 -5.42 14.26 4.91
N VAL A 385 -4.47 15.11 4.54
CA VAL A 385 -4.53 15.97 3.35
C VAL A 385 -3.34 15.69 2.44
N SER A 386 -3.56 15.75 1.13
CA SER A 386 -2.52 15.60 0.11
C SER A 386 -2.88 16.40 -1.15
N PRO A 387 -1.90 16.86 -1.95
CA PRO A 387 -2.18 17.38 -3.28
C PRO A 387 -2.88 16.32 -4.15
N GLU A 388 -3.71 16.77 -5.08
CA GLU A 388 -4.32 15.94 -6.12
C GLU A 388 -3.61 16.15 -7.47
N ALA A 389 -4.16 15.62 -8.56
CA ALA A 389 -3.68 15.94 -9.90
C ALA A 389 -3.72 17.48 -10.15
N ASN A 390 -2.53 18.09 -10.18
CA ASN A 390 -2.30 19.51 -10.50
C ASN A 390 -1.37 19.65 -11.73
N PRO A 391 -1.68 19.05 -12.90
CA PRO A 391 -0.70 18.94 -13.97
C PRO A 391 -0.37 20.29 -14.64
N ALA A 392 -1.31 21.25 -14.64
CA ALA A 392 -1.08 22.59 -15.16
C ALA A 392 -0.25 23.44 -14.19
N MET A 393 0.94 23.85 -14.62
CA MET A 393 1.79 24.76 -13.86
C MET A 393 1.25 26.20 -13.86
N ASP A 394 0.59 26.63 -14.94
CA ASP A 394 -0.04 27.95 -15.06
C ASP A 394 -1.46 27.95 -14.45
N SER A 395 -1.52 27.93 -13.12
CA SER A 395 -2.77 27.92 -12.37
C SER A 395 -2.61 28.60 -11.01
N ASP A 396 -3.62 29.38 -10.63
CA ASP A 396 -3.80 29.91 -9.27
C ASP A 396 -4.60 28.95 -8.38
N VAL A 397 -5.07 27.82 -8.92
CA VAL A 397 -5.92 26.85 -8.24
C VAL A 397 -5.12 25.61 -7.85
N LEU A 398 -5.03 25.37 -6.55
CA LEU A 398 -4.55 24.12 -5.95
C LEU A 398 -5.72 23.14 -5.84
N ARG A 399 -5.54 21.94 -6.36
CA ARG A 399 -6.40 20.80 -6.08
C ARG A 399 -5.78 19.95 -4.99
N TYR A 400 -6.59 19.59 -3.99
CA TYR A 400 -6.14 18.71 -2.93
C TYR A 400 -7.25 17.77 -2.48
N ARG A 401 -6.85 16.64 -1.92
CA ARG A 401 -7.72 15.65 -1.28
C ARG A 401 -7.62 15.79 0.23
N TYR A 402 -8.78 15.81 0.88
CA TYR A 402 -8.95 15.78 2.32
C TYR A 402 -9.77 14.56 2.75
N THR A 403 -9.40 13.94 3.87
CA THR A 403 -10.18 12.87 4.51
C THR A 403 -9.84 12.79 6.00
N SER A 404 -10.74 12.21 6.79
CA SER A 404 -10.49 11.84 8.18
C SER A 404 -11.11 10.47 8.45
N LEU A 405 -11.00 9.95 9.68
CA LEU A 405 -11.70 8.71 10.04
C LEU A 405 -13.24 8.83 9.98
N THR A 406 -13.78 10.04 10.00
CA THR A 406 -15.22 10.37 9.97
C THR A 406 -15.67 11.06 8.67
N THR A 407 -14.72 11.60 7.90
CA THR A 407 -15.01 12.36 6.68
C THR A 407 -14.54 11.60 5.43
N PRO A 408 -15.48 11.14 4.57
CA PRO A 408 -15.16 10.52 3.30
C PRO A 408 -14.24 11.41 2.43
N PRO A 409 -13.39 10.81 1.58
CA PRO A 409 -12.47 11.54 0.72
C PRO A 409 -13.17 12.64 -0.08
N THR A 410 -12.66 13.85 0.04
CA THR A 410 -13.21 15.04 -0.60
C THR A 410 -12.10 15.79 -1.33
N VAL A 411 -12.32 16.05 -2.61
CA VAL A 411 -11.45 16.83 -3.48
C VAL A 411 -11.96 18.27 -3.50
N TYR A 412 -11.06 19.19 -3.20
CA TYR A 412 -11.30 20.64 -3.25
C TYR A 412 -10.45 21.28 -4.34
N ALA A 413 -10.99 22.34 -4.93
CA ALA A 413 -10.23 23.37 -5.63
C ALA A 413 -10.09 24.56 -4.67
N PHE A 414 -8.87 25.03 -4.49
CA PHE A 414 -8.54 26.16 -3.63
C PHE A 414 -7.82 27.21 -4.46
N ASP A 415 -8.48 28.34 -4.64
CA ASP A 415 -7.89 29.52 -5.25
C ASP A 415 -6.88 30.10 -4.26
N MET A 416 -5.59 29.99 -4.57
CA MET A 416 -4.49 30.40 -3.69
C MET A 416 -4.41 31.92 -3.52
N ARG A 417 -5.02 32.68 -4.43
CA ARG A 417 -5.07 34.15 -4.42
C ARG A 417 -6.21 34.65 -3.56
N THR A 418 -7.44 34.20 -3.80
CA THR A 418 -8.65 34.64 -3.10
C THR A 418 -8.90 33.88 -1.80
N ARG A 419 -8.29 32.70 -1.66
CA ARG A 419 -8.52 31.70 -0.60
C ARG A 419 -9.92 31.11 -0.61
N GLU A 420 -10.63 31.24 -1.72
CA GLU A 420 -11.91 30.57 -1.92
C GLU A 420 -11.69 29.08 -2.10
N GLN A 421 -12.47 28.28 -1.38
CA GLN A 421 -12.43 26.82 -1.44
C GLN A 421 -13.73 26.32 -2.04
N THR A 422 -13.65 25.60 -3.16
CA THR A 422 -14.78 24.96 -3.82
C THR A 422 -14.67 23.45 -3.70
N GLN A 423 -15.71 22.79 -3.20
CA GLN A 423 -15.78 21.33 -3.20
C GLN A 423 -16.04 20.84 -4.63
N LEU A 424 -15.06 20.15 -5.22
CA LEU A 424 -15.21 19.55 -6.56
C LEU A 424 -15.94 18.21 -6.47
N LYS A 425 -15.57 17.39 -5.49
CA LYS A 425 -16.13 16.05 -5.33
C LYS A 425 -15.99 15.57 -3.89
N ARG A 426 -17.07 15.03 -3.34
CA ARG A 426 -17.02 14.20 -2.14
C ARG A 426 -17.38 12.77 -2.52
N GLN A 427 -16.61 11.79 -2.03
CA GLN A 427 -16.98 10.38 -2.18
C GLN A 427 -18.33 10.16 -1.49
N GLU A 428 -19.31 9.74 -2.26
CA GLU A 428 -20.62 9.38 -1.74
C GLU A 428 -20.53 8.00 -1.07
N VAL A 429 -21.00 7.92 0.17
CA VAL A 429 -21.10 6.68 0.94
C VAL A 429 -22.58 6.35 1.08
N LEU A 430 -23.03 5.38 0.29
CA LEU A 430 -24.42 4.94 0.28
C LEU A 430 -24.76 4.10 1.53
N GLY A 431 -26.00 3.64 1.67
CA GLY A 431 -26.40 2.79 2.80
C GLY A 431 -26.66 3.53 4.11
N GLY A 432 -26.96 4.83 4.05
CA GLY A 432 -27.36 5.63 5.23
C GLY A 432 -26.21 6.08 6.13
N PHE A 433 -24.98 6.12 5.61
CA PHE A 433 -23.85 6.68 6.34
C PHE A 433 -24.12 8.14 6.74
N ASP A 434 -23.90 8.42 8.02
CA ASP A 434 -23.88 9.77 8.57
C ASP A 434 -22.64 9.88 9.47
N ALA A 435 -21.80 10.88 9.19
CA ALA A 435 -20.59 11.14 9.96
C ALA A 435 -20.90 11.41 11.44
N ALA A 436 -22.07 11.97 11.76
CA ALA A 436 -22.50 12.24 13.14
C ALA A 436 -22.71 10.98 13.99
N ASN A 437 -22.81 9.80 13.36
CA ASN A 437 -22.90 8.52 14.08
C ASN A 437 -21.54 8.04 14.62
N TYR A 438 -20.45 8.70 14.24
CA TYR A 438 -19.09 8.30 14.55
C TYR A 438 -18.34 9.42 15.24
N VAL A 439 -17.41 9.04 16.12
CA VAL A 439 -16.52 9.96 16.81
C VAL A 439 -15.09 9.52 16.58
N ALA A 440 -14.27 10.43 16.09
CA ALA A 440 -12.83 10.25 15.97
C ALA A 440 -12.12 10.89 17.16
N GLU A 441 -11.06 10.26 17.64
CA GLU A 441 -10.21 10.72 18.73
C GLU A 441 -8.75 10.60 18.31
N TYR A 442 -7.91 11.52 18.78
CA TYR A 442 -6.47 11.50 18.51
C TYR A 442 -5.72 11.46 19.84
N LEU A 443 -5.12 10.31 20.14
CA LEU A 443 -4.55 10.01 21.43
C LEU A 443 -3.02 10.05 21.37
N ARG A 444 -2.39 10.38 22.51
CA ARG A 444 -0.96 10.18 22.76
C ARG A 444 -0.82 9.02 23.74
N VAL A 445 -0.11 7.97 23.35
CA VAL A 445 0.18 6.79 24.16
C VAL A 445 1.65 6.78 24.53
N PRO A 446 2.01 6.73 25.83
CA PRO A 446 3.40 6.54 26.22
C PRO A 446 3.85 5.11 25.88
N ALA A 447 4.87 4.99 25.05
CA ALA A 447 5.66 3.77 24.90
C ALA A 447 6.50 3.53 26.16
N ARG A 448 7.03 2.31 26.30
CA ARG A 448 7.85 1.89 27.45
C ARG A 448 9.11 2.71 27.70
N ASP A 449 9.59 3.43 26.68
CA ASP A 449 10.73 4.36 26.80
C ASP A 449 10.32 5.82 27.03
N GLY A 450 9.02 6.09 27.22
CA GLY A 450 8.45 7.41 27.44
C GLY A 450 8.05 8.17 26.17
N THR A 451 8.37 7.64 24.98
CA THR A 451 8.00 8.25 23.70
C THR A 451 6.47 8.29 23.56
N LEU A 452 5.90 9.42 23.15
CA LEU A 452 4.44 9.56 22.95
C LEU A 452 4.03 9.14 21.53
N VAL A 453 3.64 7.89 21.37
CA VAL A 453 3.14 7.33 20.11
C VAL A 453 1.73 7.85 19.84
N PRO A 454 1.47 8.49 18.67
CA PRO A 454 0.13 8.91 18.31
C PRO A 454 -0.76 7.71 17.94
N VAL A 455 -2.05 7.81 18.25
CA VAL A 455 -3.07 6.85 17.83
C VAL A 455 -4.30 7.59 17.31
N SER A 456 -4.68 7.32 16.06
CA SER A 456 -5.95 7.79 15.50
C SER A 456 -7.01 6.71 15.69
N LEU A 457 -8.12 7.05 16.33
CA LEU A 457 -9.16 6.10 16.72
C LEU A 457 -10.53 6.59 16.24
N VAL A 458 -11.40 5.66 15.83
CA VAL A 458 -12.80 5.94 15.52
C VAL A 458 -13.69 4.84 16.10
N ARG A 459 -14.86 5.25 16.59
CA ARG A 459 -15.92 4.35 17.06
C ARG A 459 -17.27 4.96 16.73
N ARG A 460 -18.31 4.12 16.76
CA ARG A 460 -19.68 4.62 16.78
C ARG A 460 -19.93 5.36 18.09
N VAL A 461 -20.71 6.45 18.07
CA VAL A 461 -21.05 7.23 19.27
C VAL A 461 -21.71 6.34 20.33
N THR A 462 -22.48 5.34 19.91
CA THR A 462 -23.15 4.35 20.77
C THR A 462 -22.25 3.24 21.31
N THR A 463 -21.02 3.11 20.82
CA THR A 463 -20.04 2.16 21.37
C THR A 463 -19.44 2.77 22.65
N PRO A 464 -19.66 2.17 23.83
CA PRO A 464 -19.16 2.72 25.09
C PRO A 464 -17.64 2.54 25.22
N VAL A 465 -17.01 3.43 25.98
CA VAL A 465 -15.60 3.34 26.40
C VAL A 465 -15.57 2.81 27.84
N ASP A 466 -15.98 1.56 28.00
CA ASP A 466 -16.08 0.87 29.29
C ASP A 466 -15.35 -0.49 29.31
N GLY A 467 -14.54 -0.77 28.29
CA GLY A 467 -13.75 -1.99 28.21
C GLY A 467 -14.58 -3.21 27.84
N THR A 468 -15.76 -3.04 27.25
CA THR A 468 -16.56 -4.14 26.72
C THR A 468 -16.45 -4.27 25.20
N ALA A 469 -16.05 -3.20 24.51
CA ALA A 469 -15.99 -3.18 23.05
C ALA A 469 -14.81 -4.03 22.51
N PRO A 470 -15.00 -4.81 21.44
CA PRO A 470 -13.87 -5.33 20.67
C PRO A 470 -13.18 -4.17 19.93
N LEU A 471 -11.87 -4.27 19.71
CA LEU A 471 -11.06 -3.26 19.05
C LEU A 471 -10.15 -3.90 18.00
N LEU A 472 -10.14 -3.34 16.80
CA LEU A 472 -9.15 -3.66 15.77
C LEU A 472 -8.08 -2.57 15.74
N LEU A 473 -6.84 -2.95 16.07
CA LEU A 473 -5.65 -2.11 15.99
C LEU A 473 -4.87 -2.42 14.71
N TYR A 474 -4.69 -1.41 13.86
CA TYR A 474 -3.93 -1.50 12.62
C TYR A 474 -2.54 -0.85 12.77
N GLY A 475 -1.51 -1.43 12.13
CA GLY A 475 -0.15 -0.87 12.10
C GLY A 475 0.65 -1.23 10.83
N TYR A 476 1.70 -0.44 10.53
CA TYR A 476 2.65 -0.71 9.44
C TYR A 476 4.11 -0.50 9.86
N GLY A 477 4.54 0.75 10.08
CA GLY A 477 5.78 1.07 10.79
C GLY A 477 7.10 0.72 10.10
N SER A 478 7.23 0.88 8.78
CA SER A 478 8.48 0.64 8.03
C SER A 478 8.63 1.59 6.84
N TYR A 479 9.86 1.71 6.31
CA TYR A 479 10.24 2.53 5.15
C TYR A 479 9.97 4.04 5.28
N GLY A 480 9.67 4.49 6.50
CA GLY A 480 9.17 5.83 6.73
C GLY A 480 7.80 6.10 6.12
N TYR A 481 7.05 5.06 5.75
CA TYR A 481 5.70 5.19 5.21
C TYR A 481 4.72 5.55 6.33
N SER A 482 4.12 6.73 6.23
CA SER A 482 3.18 7.24 7.24
C SER A 482 1.74 6.81 6.97
N GLN A 483 1.10 6.26 8.00
CA GLN A 483 -0.29 5.84 7.94
C GLN A 483 -1.23 7.03 8.19
N GLY A 484 -1.66 7.70 7.12
CA GLY A 484 -2.63 8.78 7.24
C GLY A 484 -3.96 8.34 7.87
N ALA A 485 -4.55 9.18 8.73
CA ALA A 485 -5.88 8.97 9.29
C ALA A 485 -6.96 9.19 8.23
N ARG A 486 -7.22 8.16 7.43
CA ARG A 486 -8.12 8.20 6.27
C ARG A 486 -9.42 7.44 6.50
N PHE A 487 -10.48 7.89 5.86
CA PHE A 487 -11.77 7.21 5.88
C PHE A 487 -11.64 5.81 5.27
N ASN A 488 -12.20 4.81 5.95
CA ASN A 488 -12.26 3.43 5.47
C ASN A 488 -13.72 2.97 5.48
N GLY A 489 -14.36 3.00 4.31
CA GLY A 489 -15.77 2.59 4.16
C GLY A 489 -16.02 1.12 4.54
N ASN A 490 -15.02 0.24 4.43
CA ASN A 490 -15.15 -1.15 4.85
C ASN A 490 -15.22 -1.22 6.38
N ALA A 491 -14.40 -0.46 7.11
CA ALA A 491 -14.37 -0.47 8.58
C ALA A 491 -15.73 -0.13 9.22
N LEU A 492 -16.65 0.54 8.50
CA LEU A 492 -18.03 0.75 8.95
C LEU A 492 -18.73 -0.57 9.32
N SER A 493 -18.44 -1.67 8.62
CA SER A 493 -18.95 -3.00 8.94
C SER A 493 -18.62 -3.48 10.36
N LEU A 494 -17.43 -3.12 10.86
CA LEU A 494 -16.99 -3.41 12.22
C LEU A 494 -17.58 -2.37 13.20
N LEU A 495 -17.48 -1.08 12.85
CA LEU A 495 -17.96 0.03 13.69
C LEU A 495 -19.47 -0.05 13.97
N ASP A 496 -20.26 -0.44 12.97
CA ASP A 496 -21.71 -0.64 13.10
C ASP A 496 -22.07 -1.83 13.99
N ARG A 497 -21.15 -2.80 14.09
CA ARG A 497 -21.19 -3.93 15.04
C ARG A 497 -20.46 -3.60 16.35
N GLY A 498 -20.18 -2.31 16.58
CA GLY A 498 -19.61 -1.70 17.78
C GLY A 498 -18.16 -2.07 18.10
N PHE A 499 -17.39 -2.45 17.09
CA PHE A 499 -15.94 -2.40 17.22
C PHE A 499 -15.48 -0.96 17.40
N VAL A 500 -14.31 -0.82 18.02
CA VAL A 500 -13.45 0.35 17.88
C VAL A 500 -12.41 0.04 16.78
N TYR A 501 -12.11 1.01 15.93
CA TYR A 501 -11.03 0.91 14.95
C TYR A 501 -9.95 1.93 15.28
N ALA A 502 -8.69 1.49 15.36
CA ALA A 502 -7.57 2.36 15.70
C ALA A 502 -6.36 2.11 14.79
N ILE A 503 -5.58 3.15 14.55
CA ILE A 503 -4.31 3.12 13.82
C ILE A 503 -3.22 3.56 14.78
N ALA A 504 -2.25 2.69 15.05
CA ALA A 504 -1.06 3.03 15.81
C ALA A 504 0.03 3.57 14.89
N HIS A 505 0.42 4.83 15.11
CA HIS A 505 1.44 5.54 14.32
C HIS A 505 2.84 5.26 14.88
N VAL A 506 3.21 3.98 14.91
CA VAL A 506 4.44 3.47 15.54
C VAL A 506 5.71 3.95 14.86
N ARG A 507 6.85 3.95 15.58
CA ARG A 507 8.16 4.23 14.99
C ARG A 507 8.47 3.30 13.81
N GLY A 508 9.21 3.83 12.84
CA GLY A 508 9.48 3.21 11.54
C GLY A 508 8.60 3.77 10.42
N GLY A 509 7.48 4.44 10.74
CA GLY A 509 6.85 5.44 9.86
C GLY A 509 7.51 6.82 10.03
N GLN A 510 6.96 7.85 9.39
CA GLN A 510 7.45 9.24 9.52
C GLN A 510 6.45 10.20 10.17
N GLU A 511 5.49 9.69 10.95
CA GLU A 511 4.38 10.49 11.49
C GLU A 511 4.88 11.70 12.30
N MET A 512 5.95 11.52 13.07
CA MET A 512 6.59 12.58 13.87
C MET A 512 7.85 13.17 13.20
N GLY A 513 8.00 12.97 11.89
CA GLY A 513 9.16 13.37 11.09
C GLY A 513 10.18 12.26 10.85
N ARG A 514 11.26 12.56 10.13
CA ARG A 514 12.25 11.55 9.69
C ARG A 514 12.92 10.81 10.85
N GLN A 515 13.15 11.48 11.98
CA GLN A 515 13.71 10.83 13.16
C GLN A 515 12.82 9.69 13.68
N TRP A 516 11.50 9.78 13.50
CA TRP A 516 10.54 8.72 13.84
C TRP A 516 10.80 7.42 13.07
N TYR A 517 11.24 7.55 11.81
CA TYR A 517 11.64 6.44 10.96
C TYR A 517 13.01 5.89 11.34
N GLU A 518 13.99 6.78 11.52
CA GLU A 518 15.34 6.40 11.95
C GLU A 518 15.33 5.67 13.32
N ASP A 519 14.34 5.97 14.18
CA ASP A 519 14.11 5.28 15.46
C ASP A 519 13.28 3.99 15.37
N GLY A 520 12.91 3.53 14.18
CA GLY A 520 12.19 2.28 13.96
C GLY A 520 12.67 1.50 12.74
N LYS A 521 13.97 1.54 12.48
CA LYS A 521 14.68 0.78 11.42
C LYS A 521 16.03 0.27 11.92
N LEU A 522 16.68 -0.62 11.15
CA LEU A 522 17.99 -1.19 11.47
C LEU A 522 18.03 -1.72 12.93
N LEU A 523 19.08 -1.38 13.69
CA LEU A 523 19.26 -1.79 15.10
C LEU A 523 18.29 -1.11 16.09
N LYS A 524 17.26 -0.42 15.61
CA LYS A 524 16.15 0.12 16.38
C LYS A 524 14.79 -0.46 15.98
N LYS A 525 14.75 -1.44 15.07
CA LYS A 525 13.50 -2.01 14.54
C LYS A 525 12.56 -2.55 15.62
N LEU A 526 13.09 -3.05 16.74
CA LEU A 526 12.26 -3.50 17.87
C LEU A 526 11.29 -2.44 18.38
N ASN A 527 11.62 -1.16 18.26
CA ASN A 527 10.75 -0.06 18.68
C ASN A 527 9.39 -0.10 17.96
N THR A 528 9.36 -0.45 16.67
CA THR A 528 8.12 -0.61 15.89
C THR A 528 7.15 -1.60 16.57
N PHE A 529 7.66 -2.73 17.03
CA PHE A 529 6.85 -3.79 17.62
C PHE A 529 6.44 -3.46 19.05
N THR A 530 7.37 -2.90 19.83
CA THR A 530 7.07 -2.50 21.21
C THR A 530 6.10 -1.34 21.29
N ASP A 531 6.20 -0.35 20.39
CA ASP A 531 5.22 0.74 20.29
C ASP A 531 3.83 0.20 19.98
N PHE A 532 3.72 -0.79 19.10
CA PHE A 532 2.44 -1.41 18.74
C PHE A 532 1.80 -2.14 19.93
N ILE A 533 2.62 -2.91 20.66
CA ILE A 533 2.21 -3.60 21.90
C ILE A 533 1.76 -2.58 22.95
N ASP A 534 2.54 -1.52 23.17
CA ASP A 534 2.28 -0.51 24.19
C ASP A 534 1.00 0.27 23.86
N CYS A 535 0.75 0.57 22.57
CA CYS A 535 -0.53 1.07 22.07
C CYS A 535 -1.71 0.13 22.38
N GLY A 536 -1.56 -1.17 22.09
CA GLY A 536 -2.58 -2.17 22.39
C GLY A 536 -2.93 -2.23 23.89
N ARG A 537 -1.91 -2.32 24.75
CA ARG A 537 -2.07 -2.32 26.22
C ARG A 537 -2.76 -1.05 26.71
N ALA A 538 -2.30 0.12 26.27
CA ALA A 538 -2.87 1.39 26.68
C ALA A 538 -4.35 1.54 26.27
N LEU A 539 -4.75 1.02 25.11
CA LEU A 539 -6.15 1.05 24.68
C LEU A 539 -7.05 0.15 25.53
N VAL A 540 -6.55 -1.01 25.97
CA VAL A 540 -7.24 -1.88 26.95
C VAL A 540 -7.34 -1.19 28.31
N GLU A 541 -6.23 -0.65 28.83
CA GLU A 541 -6.18 0.05 30.12
C GLU A 541 -7.11 1.27 30.16
N ARG A 542 -7.19 2.02 29.06
CA ARG A 542 -8.09 3.17 28.89
C ARG A 542 -9.52 2.76 28.55
N ARG A 543 -9.83 1.46 28.55
CA ARG A 543 -11.18 0.89 28.37
C ARG A 543 -11.80 1.13 26.98
N TYR A 544 -10.97 1.35 25.95
CA TYR A 544 -11.43 1.34 24.56
C TYR A 544 -11.62 -0.08 24.02
N ALA A 545 -10.90 -1.05 24.59
CA ALA A 545 -10.97 -2.46 24.21
C ALA A 545 -11.26 -3.35 25.43
N SER A 546 -12.01 -4.42 25.21
CA SER A 546 -12.05 -5.55 26.12
C SER A 546 -10.68 -6.26 26.15
N PRO A 547 -10.20 -6.74 27.31
CA PRO A 547 -8.99 -7.57 27.39
C PRO A 547 -9.06 -8.80 26.48
N ASP A 548 -10.26 -9.39 26.33
CA ASP A 548 -10.50 -10.54 25.45
C ASP A 548 -10.99 -10.12 24.05
N GLY A 549 -10.94 -8.82 23.72
CA GLY A 549 -11.45 -8.26 22.47
C GLY A 549 -10.44 -7.39 21.71
N LEU A 550 -9.14 -7.50 21.99
CA LEU A 550 -8.10 -6.76 21.26
C LEU A 550 -7.58 -7.57 20.07
N PHE A 551 -7.74 -7.02 18.86
CA PHE A 551 -7.32 -7.63 17.61
C PHE A 551 -6.25 -6.79 16.91
N ALA A 552 -5.35 -7.45 16.18
CA ALA A 552 -4.31 -6.78 15.39
C ALA A 552 -4.43 -7.07 13.90
N MET A 553 -4.10 -6.10 13.05
CA MET A 553 -4.02 -6.28 11.61
C MET A 553 -2.87 -5.48 11.00
N GLY A 554 -2.16 -6.11 10.05
CA GLY A 554 -1.08 -5.49 9.30
C GLY A 554 -0.80 -6.25 8.00
N GLY A 555 -0.24 -5.57 7.01
CA GLY A 555 0.08 -6.17 5.70
C GLY A 555 1.49 -5.85 5.21
N SER A 556 2.11 -6.75 4.46
CA SER A 556 3.50 -6.59 3.98
C SER A 556 4.48 -6.44 5.17
N ALA A 557 5.22 -5.33 5.28
CA ALA A 557 5.99 -4.99 6.47
C ALA A 557 5.13 -4.73 7.73
N GLY A 558 3.85 -4.38 7.58
CA GLY A 558 2.89 -4.42 8.69
C GLY A 558 2.57 -5.86 9.14
N GLY A 559 2.74 -6.84 8.24
CA GLY A 559 2.69 -8.26 8.55
C GLY A 559 3.87 -8.72 9.41
N LEU A 560 5.08 -8.20 9.13
CA LEU A 560 6.24 -8.33 10.02
C LEU A 560 5.90 -7.78 11.42
N LEU A 561 5.31 -6.58 11.47
CA LEU A 561 4.93 -5.94 12.73
C LEU A 561 3.98 -6.81 13.57
N VAL A 562 2.87 -7.29 13.00
CA VAL A 562 1.92 -8.10 13.78
C VAL A 562 2.47 -9.50 14.10
N GLY A 563 3.28 -10.08 13.21
CA GLY A 563 3.97 -11.35 13.43
C GLY A 563 4.97 -11.30 14.57
N ALA A 564 5.80 -10.25 14.63
CA ALA A 564 6.74 -10.03 15.73
C ALA A 564 5.99 -9.71 17.04
N ALA A 565 4.98 -8.83 16.99
CA ALA A 565 4.20 -8.44 18.17
C ALA A 565 3.48 -9.63 18.83
N MET A 566 2.92 -10.57 18.04
CA MET A 566 2.29 -11.76 18.60
C MET A 566 3.30 -12.79 19.14
N ASN A 567 4.52 -12.84 18.61
CA ASN A 567 5.58 -13.68 19.17
C ASN A 567 6.04 -13.15 20.53
N LEU A 568 6.19 -11.82 20.65
CA LEU A 568 6.63 -11.15 21.87
C LEU A 568 5.56 -11.19 22.97
N GLU A 569 4.29 -10.94 22.61
CA GLU A 569 3.18 -10.83 23.57
C GLU A 569 1.95 -11.61 23.08
N PRO A 570 2.01 -12.95 22.98
CA PRO A 570 0.93 -13.75 22.41
C PRO A 570 -0.39 -13.64 23.17
N GLY A 571 -0.33 -13.41 24.50
CA GLY A 571 -1.51 -13.30 25.35
C GLY A 571 -2.23 -11.94 25.30
N LEU A 572 -1.69 -10.95 24.57
CA LEU A 572 -2.32 -9.64 24.41
C LEU A 572 -3.44 -9.64 23.35
N TRP A 573 -3.37 -10.57 22.38
CA TRP A 573 -4.19 -10.54 21.19
C TRP A 573 -5.22 -11.67 21.20
N SER A 574 -6.49 -11.34 20.99
CA SER A 574 -7.54 -12.35 20.78
C SER A 574 -7.47 -12.95 19.37
N GLY A 575 -7.06 -12.14 18.40
CA GLY A 575 -6.86 -12.58 17.02
C GLY A 575 -6.00 -11.61 16.21
N VAL A 576 -5.29 -12.16 15.24
CA VAL A 576 -4.38 -11.43 14.35
C VAL A 576 -4.74 -11.73 12.89
N VAL A 577 -4.74 -10.69 12.06
CA VAL A 577 -4.82 -10.81 10.60
C VAL A 577 -3.53 -10.30 9.97
N ALA A 578 -2.79 -11.20 9.32
CA ALA A 578 -1.52 -10.90 8.68
C ALA A 578 -1.64 -11.05 7.16
N HIS A 579 -1.68 -9.93 6.44
CA HIS A 579 -1.80 -9.92 4.98
C HIS A 579 -0.42 -9.91 4.32
N VAL A 580 -0.16 -10.83 3.39
CA VAL A 580 1.12 -10.94 2.63
C VAL A 580 2.35 -10.66 3.51
N PRO A 581 2.51 -11.34 4.67
CA PRO A 581 3.39 -10.84 5.73
C PRO A 581 4.87 -11.20 5.50
N PHE A 582 5.77 -10.22 5.60
CA PHE A 582 7.22 -10.45 5.60
C PHE A 582 7.63 -11.10 6.94
N VAL A 583 7.97 -12.40 6.93
CA VAL A 583 8.10 -13.18 8.17
C VAL A 583 9.34 -14.06 8.22
N ASP A 584 9.97 -14.36 7.09
CA ASP A 584 11.21 -15.14 7.01
C ASP A 584 12.44 -14.23 6.87
N VAL A 585 12.49 -13.22 7.75
CA VAL A 585 13.36 -12.04 7.63
C VAL A 585 14.82 -12.42 7.42
N VAL A 586 15.38 -13.27 8.27
CA VAL A 586 16.83 -13.59 8.21
C VAL A 586 17.16 -14.43 6.98
N THR A 587 16.32 -15.38 6.61
CA THR A 587 16.58 -16.25 5.45
C THR A 587 16.46 -15.47 4.15
N THR A 588 15.40 -14.66 3.99
CA THR A 588 15.21 -13.81 2.82
C THR A 588 16.33 -12.79 2.70
N MET A 589 16.66 -12.08 3.77
CA MET A 589 17.69 -11.01 3.73
C MET A 589 19.13 -11.53 3.58
N LEU A 590 19.37 -12.84 3.70
CA LEU A 590 20.67 -13.46 3.40
C LEU A 590 20.83 -13.80 1.90
N ASP A 591 19.75 -13.75 1.09
CA ASP A 591 19.73 -14.18 -0.30
C ASP A 591 19.46 -12.99 -1.24
N ASP A 592 20.53 -12.49 -1.86
CA ASP A 592 20.50 -11.36 -2.80
C ASP A 592 19.84 -11.68 -4.16
N SER A 593 19.51 -12.95 -4.41
CA SER A 593 18.79 -13.36 -5.61
C SER A 593 17.27 -13.14 -5.53
N ILE A 594 16.75 -12.87 -4.32
CA ILE A 594 15.33 -12.58 -4.06
C ILE A 594 15.07 -11.09 -4.37
N PRO A 595 13.93 -10.76 -5.04
CA PRO A 595 13.52 -9.37 -5.23
C PRO A 595 13.59 -8.53 -3.95
N LEU A 596 13.92 -7.24 -4.10
CA LEU A 596 14.02 -6.22 -3.04
C LEU A 596 15.18 -6.37 -2.03
N THR A 597 15.70 -7.58 -1.78
CA THR A 597 16.69 -7.85 -0.71
C THR A 597 17.84 -6.84 -0.64
N THR A 598 18.50 -6.55 -1.77
CA THR A 598 19.65 -5.62 -1.80
C THR A 598 19.25 -4.18 -1.50
N GLY A 599 18.08 -3.74 -1.96
CA GLY A 599 17.53 -2.42 -1.66
C GLY A 599 17.07 -2.28 -0.20
N GLU A 600 16.74 -3.39 0.47
CA GLU A 600 16.23 -3.38 1.84
C GLU A 600 17.32 -3.48 2.92
N TYR A 601 18.61 -3.61 2.56
CA TYR A 601 19.69 -3.60 3.54
C TYR A 601 19.76 -2.31 4.36
N ASP A 602 19.42 -1.17 3.75
CA ASP A 602 19.35 0.11 4.46
C ASP A 602 18.04 0.26 5.27
N GLU A 603 17.08 -0.69 5.21
CA GLU A 603 15.87 -0.73 6.05
C GLU A 603 16.07 -1.62 7.29
N TRP A 604 16.41 -2.91 7.08
CA TRP A 604 16.48 -3.91 8.14
C TRP A 604 17.89 -4.15 8.68
N GLY A 605 18.89 -3.94 7.81
CA GLY A 605 20.27 -4.36 8.00
C GLY A 605 20.64 -5.50 7.05
N ASN A 606 21.94 -5.70 6.85
CA ASN A 606 22.46 -6.83 6.07
C ASN A 606 22.89 -7.96 7.01
N PRO A 607 22.16 -9.09 7.11
CA PRO A 607 22.51 -10.19 8.01
C PRO A 607 23.77 -10.96 7.60
N ASN A 608 24.38 -10.62 6.45
CA ASN A 608 25.75 -11.04 6.17
C ASN A 608 26.76 -10.42 7.16
N ASP A 609 26.40 -9.35 7.85
CA ASP A 609 27.12 -8.82 9.01
C ASP A 609 26.53 -9.37 10.30
N LYS A 610 27.39 -9.88 11.19
CA LYS A 610 26.95 -10.56 12.43
C LYS A 610 26.07 -9.69 13.34
N ALA A 611 26.34 -8.39 13.42
CA ALA A 611 25.56 -7.48 14.28
C ALA A 611 24.10 -7.38 13.83
N TYR A 612 23.86 -7.24 12.51
CA TYR A 612 22.51 -7.25 11.95
C TYR A 612 21.90 -8.64 12.00
N TYR A 613 22.68 -9.70 11.74
CA TYR A 613 22.21 -11.07 11.89
C TYR A 613 21.62 -11.34 13.28
N ASP A 614 22.38 -11.05 14.34
CA ASP A 614 21.94 -11.30 15.72
C ASP A 614 20.70 -10.46 16.07
N TYR A 615 20.65 -9.20 15.62
CA TYR A 615 19.54 -8.29 15.90
C TYR A 615 18.27 -8.67 15.12
N MET A 616 18.37 -8.93 13.82
CA MET A 616 17.26 -9.37 12.97
C MET A 616 16.71 -10.71 13.44
N LEU A 617 17.59 -11.64 13.82
CA LEU A 617 17.19 -12.93 14.35
C LEU A 617 16.34 -12.78 15.61
N SER A 618 16.61 -11.77 16.45
CA SER A 618 15.85 -11.55 17.70
C SER A 618 14.37 -11.24 17.51
N TYR A 619 13.96 -10.77 16.33
CA TYR A 619 12.56 -10.42 16.04
C TYR A 619 11.95 -11.14 14.84
N SER A 620 12.75 -11.81 13.99
CA SER A 620 12.29 -12.51 12.79
C SER A 620 11.14 -13.48 13.12
N PRO A 621 9.91 -13.24 12.61
CA PRO A 621 8.74 -13.98 13.07
C PRO A 621 8.82 -15.49 12.84
N TYR A 622 9.41 -15.93 11.72
CA TYR A 622 9.64 -17.34 11.42
C TYR A 622 10.66 -17.99 12.36
N ASP A 623 11.77 -17.30 12.63
CA ASP A 623 12.84 -17.84 13.47
C ASP A 623 12.42 -17.93 14.94
N GLN A 624 11.63 -16.96 15.41
CA GLN A 624 11.17 -16.82 16.80
C GLN A 624 9.86 -17.58 17.12
N VAL A 625 9.43 -18.51 16.26
CA VAL A 625 8.34 -19.43 16.61
C VAL A 625 8.81 -20.42 17.68
N GLU A 626 8.08 -20.49 18.78
CA GLU A 626 8.38 -21.32 19.96
C GLU A 626 7.23 -22.28 20.28
N ALA A 627 7.48 -23.26 21.15
CA ALA A 627 6.44 -24.13 21.68
C ALA A 627 5.61 -23.43 22.77
N LYS A 628 4.63 -22.61 22.35
CA LYS A 628 3.72 -21.86 23.23
C LYS A 628 2.34 -21.65 22.62
N ALA A 629 1.43 -21.08 23.39
CA ALA A 629 0.11 -20.69 22.90
C ALA A 629 0.21 -19.41 22.06
N TYR A 630 -0.50 -19.37 20.94
CA TYR A 630 -0.60 -18.24 20.02
C TYR A 630 -2.04 -17.77 19.89
N PRO A 631 -2.28 -16.51 19.48
CA PRO A 631 -3.62 -16.03 19.18
C PRO A 631 -4.26 -16.80 18.01
N ALA A 632 -5.57 -16.60 17.82
CA ALA A 632 -6.19 -16.97 16.56
C ALA A 632 -5.53 -16.17 15.41
N LEU A 633 -5.21 -16.81 14.30
CA LEU A 633 -4.46 -16.18 13.21
C LEU A 633 -5.07 -16.49 11.85
N LEU A 634 -5.33 -15.44 11.07
CA LEU A 634 -5.62 -15.51 9.65
C LEU A 634 -4.43 -14.93 8.88
N VAL A 635 -3.81 -15.74 8.04
CA VAL A 635 -2.72 -15.35 7.14
C VAL A 635 -3.24 -15.36 5.70
N THR A 636 -2.98 -14.30 4.95
CA THR A 636 -3.27 -14.28 3.50
C THR A 636 -1.99 -14.09 2.70
N THR A 637 -1.93 -14.63 1.49
CA THR A 637 -0.81 -14.40 0.56
C THR A 637 -1.25 -14.57 -0.89
N GLY A 638 -0.44 -14.12 -1.85
CA GLY A 638 -0.62 -14.38 -3.29
C GLY A 638 0.50 -15.24 -3.84
N LEU A 639 0.17 -16.21 -4.70
CA LEU A 639 1.18 -17.04 -5.36
C LEU A 639 2.14 -16.16 -6.17
N HIS A 640 1.63 -15.19 -6.91
CA HIS A 640 2.39 -14.28 -7.78
C HIS A 640 2.88 -13.01 -7.10
N ASP A 641 2.90 -12.98 -5.76
CA ASP A 641 3.39 -11.81 -5.02
C ASP A 641 4.88 -11.54 -5.33
N SER A 642 5.15 -10.31 -5.75
CA SER A 642 6.48 -9.82 -6.15
C SER A 642 7.21 -9.06 -5.04
N GLN A 643 6.55 -8.73 -3.93
CA GLN A 643 7.16 -8.02 -2.81
C GLN A 643 7.47 -8.97 -1.65
N VAL A 644 6.49 -9.77 -1.23
CA VAL A 644 6.68 -10.79 -0.19
C VAL A 644 6.40 -12.13 -0.81
N GLN A 645 7.41 -12.99 -0.83
CA GLN A 645 7.30 -14.25 -1.56
C GLN A 645 6.35 -15.21 -0.84
N TYR A 646 5.46 -15.88 -1.59
CA TYR A 646 4.37 -16.70 -1.02
C TYR A 646 4.83 -17.77 -0.01
N TRP A 647 6.07 -18.24 -0.15
CA TRP A 647 6.61 -19.28 0.73
C TRP A 647 6.87 -18.77 2.15
N GLU A 648 7.10 -17.48 2.35
CA GLU A 648 7.32 -16.93 3.69
C GLU A 648 6.13 -17.19 4.63
N PRO A 649 4.90 -16.73 4.33
CA PRO A 649 3.74 -17.07 5.13
C PRO A 649 3.42 -18.57 5.14
N ALA A 650 3.66 -19.30 4.05
CA ALA A 650 3.39 -20.74 4.00
C ALA A 650 4.28 -21.54 4.97
N LYS A 651 5.59 -21.22 5.02
CA LYS A 651 6.56 -21.78 5.97
C LYS A 651 6.23 -21.38 7.40
N TRP A 652 5.87 -20.12 7.61
CA TRP A 652 5.50 -19.62 8.93
C TRP A 652 4.29 -20.34 9.52
N VAL A 653 3.23 -20.53 8.73
CA VAL A 653 2.05 -21.30 9.14
C VAL A 653 2.41 -22.76 9.41
N ALA A 654 3.23 -23.39 8.56
CA ALA A 654 3.69 -24.77 8.78
C ALA A 654 4.42 -24.93 10.11
N LYS A 655 5.34 -24.01 10.44
CA LYS A 655 6.12 -24.03 11.69
C LYS A 655 5.27 -23.70 12.91
N LEU A 656 4.37 -22.72 12.83
CA LEU A 656 3.39 -22.42 13.88
C LEU A 656 2.53 -23.64 14.19
N ARG A 657 1.99 -24.30 13.16
CA ARG A 657 1.15 -25.50 13.32
C ARG A 657 1.91 -26.66 13.97
N ALA A 658 3.21 -26.75 13.71
CA ALA A 658 4.08 -27.77 14.28
C ALA A 658 4.50 -27.55 15.74
N LEU A 659 4.50 -26.30 16.23
CA LEU A 659 5.05 -25.95 17.54
C LEU A 659 4.01 -25.39 18.52
N ARG A 660 2.93 -24.76 18.06
CA ARG A 660 1.92 -24.15 18.93
C ARG A 660 1.31 -25.17 19.89
N THR A 661 1.02 -24.74 21.13
CA THR A 661 0.49 -25.61 22.19
C THR A 661 -1.01 -25.43 22.44
N ASP A 662 -1.63 -24.48 21.76
CA ASP A 662 -3.06 -24.17 21.84
C ASP A 662 -3.84 -24.77 20.66
N THR A 663 -5.16 -24.57 20.67
CA THR A 663 -6.08 -25.02 19.61
C THR A 663 -6.82 -23.86 18.95
N ASN A 664 -6.31 -22.63 19.06
CA ASN A 664 -6.91 -21.47 18.42
C ASN A 664 -6.81 -21.60 16.89
N PRO A 665 -7.75 -21.01 16.12
CA PRO A 665 -7.73 -21.06 14.67
C PRO A 665 -6.40 -20.60 14.06
N LEU A 666 -5.90 -21.34 13.06
CA LEU A 666 -4.72 -21.00 12.26
C LEU A 666 -5.00 -21.24 10.78
N LEU A 667 -5.31 -20.17 10.06
CA LEU A 667 -5.79 -20.24 8.68
C LEU A 667 -4.77 -19.61 7.73
N LEU A 668 -4.54 -20.26 6.59
CA LEU A 668 -3.76 -19.72 5.48
C LEU A 668 -4.64 -19.67 4.23
N ARG A 669 -4.86 -18.46 3.71
CA ARG A 669 -5.56 -18.22 2.45
C ARG A 669 -4.59 -17.74 1.38
N THR A 670 -4.30 -18.60 0.41
CA THR A 670 -3.43 -18.30 -0.73
C THR A 670 -4.26 -18.01 -1.96
N ASN A 671 -4.14 -16.80 -2.51
CA ASN A 671 -4.67 -16.48 -3.83
C ASN A 671 -3.73 -17.04 -4.90
N LEU A 672 -4.17 -18.08 -5.61
CA LEU A 672 -3.35 -18.75 -6.63
C LEU A 672 -3.27 -17.97 -7.95
N ASP A 673 -4.14 -16.97 -8.16
CA ASP A 673 -4.27 -16.23 -9.41
C ASP A 673 -3.74 -14.78 -9.36
N ALA A 674 -3.26 -14.31 -8.20
CA ALA A 674 -2.89 -12.90 -8.02
C ALA A 674 -1.58 -12.70 -7.23
N GLY A 675 -1.09 -11.46 -7.28
CA GLY A 675 0.10 -11.00 -6.58
C GLY A 675 -0.18 -10.20 -5.31
N HIS A 676 0.68 -9.23 -5.00
CA HIS A 676 0.69 -8.53 -3.71
C HIS A 676 -0.60 -7.79 -3.35
N GLY A 677 -1.29 -7.26 -4.35
CA GLY A 677 -2.54 -6.51 -4.16
C GLY A 677 -3.80 -7.36 -4.05
N GLY A 678 -3.68 -8.69 -4.10
CA GLY A 678 -4.83 -9.60 -4.17
C GLY A 678 -5.56 -9.53 -5.53
N ARG A 679 -6.83 -9.94 -5.54
CA ARG A 679 -7.65 -9.93 -6.78
C ARG A 679 -7.81 -8.50 -7.32
N SER A 680 -7.60 -8.30 -8.62
CA SER A 680 -7.86 -7.01 -9.27
C SER A 680 -9.36 -6.74 -9.46
N GLY A 681 -9.73 -5.47 -9.54
CA GLY A 681 -11.13 -5.02 -9.67
C GLY A 681 -11.73 -4.55 -8.35
N ARG A 682 -12.65 -3.60 -8.42
CA ARG A 682 -13.17 -2.88 -7.23
C ARG A 682 -14.06 -3.71 -6.32
N TYR A 683 -14.71 -4.78 -6.81
CA TYR A 683 -15.62 -5.58 -5.98
C TYR A 683 -14.94 -6.84 -5.45
N ARG A 684 -14.02 -7.44 -6.20
CA ARG A 684 -13.35 -8.68 -5.78
C ARG A 684 -12.53 -8.52 -4.50
N ALA A 685 -11.91 -7.35 -4.31
CA ALA A 685 -11.17 -7.03 -3.07
C ALA A 685 -12.07 -7.01 -1.81
N LEU A 686 -13.39 -6.85 -1.95
CA LEU A 686 -14.32 -6.86 -0.81
C LEU A 686 -14.43 -8.25 -0.17
N GLU A 687 -14.21 -9.32 -0.94
CA GLU A 687 -14.24 -10.70 -0.42
C GLU A 687 -13.11 -10.93 0.59
N GLU A 688 -11.92 -10.40 0.33
CA GLU A 688 -10.77 -10.52 1.23
C GLU A 688 -11.00 -9.73 2.54
N ALA A 689 -11.57 -8.52 2.44
CA ALA A 689 -11.96 -7.72 3.60
C ALA A 689 -13.08 -8.41 4.43
N ALA A 690 -14.09 -8.96 3.75
CA ALA A 690 -15.19 -9.68 4.40
C ALA A 690 -14.72 -10.95 5.10
N LEU A 691 -13.78 -11.70 4.51
CA LEU A 691 -13.15 -12.86 5.16
C LEU A 691 -12.43 -12.46 6.45
N ALA A 692 -11.60 -11.43 6.39
CA ALA A 692 -10.88 -10.93 7.56
C ALA A 692 -11.85 -10.44 8.66
N TYR A 693 -12.90 -9.71 8.28
CA TYR A 693 -13.87 -9.19 9.25
C TYR A 693 -14.77 -10.28 9.83
N ALA A 694 -15.19 -11.26 9.03
CA ALA A 694 -15.93 -12.41 9.52
C ALA A 694 -15.10 -13.22 10.52
N PHE A 695 -13.80 -13.38 10.26
CA PHE A 695 -12.87 -14.02 11.19
C PHE A 695 -12.80 -13.25 12.52
N LEU A 696 -12.61 -11.94 12.49
CA LEU A 696 -12.55 -11.10 13.69
C LEU A 696 -13.90 -11.09 14.45
N LEU A 697 -15.01 -10.94 13.74
CA LEU A 697 -16.36 -10.94 14.32
C LEU A 697 -16.71 -12.29 14.96
N GLY A 698 -16.26 -13.40 14.37
CA GLY A 698 -16.46 -14.73 14.92
C GLY A 698 -15.69 -14.99 16.22
N LEU A 699 -14.62 -14.23 16.47
CA LEU A 699 -13.81 -14.29 17.70
C LEU A 699 -14.21 -13.25 18.75
N ALA A 700 -14.94 -12.20 18.34
CA ALA A 700 -15.31 -11.11 19.23
C ALA A 700 -16.16 -11.62 20.42
N PRO A 701 -15.94 -11.10 21.64
CA PRO A 701 -16.76 -11.46 22.79
C PRO A 701 -18.25 -11.25 22.51
N ALA A 702 -19.08 -12.20 22.91
CA ALA A 702 -20.54 -12.07 22.82
C ALA A 702 -21.00 -10.88 23.67
N ARG A 703 -21.97 -10.13 23.14
CA ARG A 703 -22.59 -8.99 23.83
C ARG A 703 -23.79 -9.39 24.65
#